data_AF-A0A352B9V5-F1
#
_entry.id   AF-A0A352B9V5-F1
#
_cell.length_a   1.000
_cell.length_b   1.000
_cell.length_c   1.000
_cell.angle_alpha   90.00
_cell.angle_beta   90.00
_cell.angle_gamma   90.00
#
_symmetry.space_group_name_H-M   'P 1'
#
loop_
_entity.id
_entity.type
_entity.pdbx_description
1 polymer ?
#
loop_
_entity_poly.entity_id
_entity_poly.type
_entity_poly.pdbx_seq_one_letter_code
_entity_poly.pdbx_strand_id
1 'polypeptide(L)'
;MAVLEKQIGKKNSKIDILLANTLSNSVFNGDANADSIEGRELLQANKISNLPLKLVIGNPPCSDTSRENSTADFSIINELMEDFRPPKELRHGRQNIQKQVNNPFMQFLRWSCKKLLDSHNHSVLALVVPLSFLEAESYRYARKYLCEHFSDVWAVAVDADARTGARSDSLFKTLQGRAVIVLTRKYGDTAPVTKVCYCDYSHCMRGEKERLLSGDIADISSRFEEYAIDTDLFMFSPVKSFNTDMYKKFWPVSGENGQNAIFMNHCSGIKLAPTAIFTHVKAPMLKRRCREIVSNGADEAMVWFSGQDRPPKEEKIIAFQNALNGCGDRRAMDQTLSDNIRPYSFRPFLTSNVLLWQDVLMKYSRIGGGGTRLRPEIIKAYSDQNTIGFAMAHAPKDLNPTLSQFVSFCWYYPDNDMCARGNSHIYMNQYPNGQGGMTSNISPKIIDAVSSMTGMTETEAAKKIVFYVYAVMCSQVYLDDFEGALFTVNQSDKRARVPVVSDKDKFLEIAGIGRNIAELEKADFEPENILGFDYEMLMQSIPSGFRLKNVTHPFDSDKELLLLTDGTKTIEVYCPLSLQRLNISGYDVIKAVWLKFNSYDFAHCEFAKNDMKRLLDFLNIIAMHEKYVEKLDEVMAPVLEGLVPLVENEN
;
A
#
# COMPACT_ATOMS: atom_id res chain seq x y z
N MET A 1 26.16 31.91 14.97
CA MET A 1 26.99 33.06 14.52
C MET A 1 28.32 33.12 15.27
N ALA A 2 28.34 33.27 16.60
CA ALA A 2 29.58 33.37 17.38
C ALA A 2 30.55 32.18 17.28
N VAL A 3 30.06 30.96 17.02
CA VAL A 3 30.90 29.75 16.85
C VAL A 3 31.54 29.69 15.45
N LEU A 4 30.82 30.14 14.41
CA LEU A 4 31.29 30.20 13.02
C LEU A 4 32.31 31.33 12.80
N GLU A 5 32.12 32.47 13.46
CA GLU A 5 33.07 33.59 13.41
C GLU A 5 34.44 33.25 14.04
N LYS A 6 34.45 32.34 15.03
CA LYS A 6 35.68 31.90 15.70
C LYS A 6 36.53 30.95 14.87
N GLN A 7 35.93 30.23 13.91
CA GLN A 7 36.63 29.19 13.12
C GLN A 7 37.14 29.67 11.75
N ILE A 8 36.55 30.70 11.14
CA ILE A 8 36.79 30.99 9.70
C ILE A 8 37.53 32.33 9.47
N GLY A 9 37.72 33.14 10.52
CA GLY A 9 38.16 34.53 10.37
C GLY A 9 37.07 35.39 9.73
N LYS A 10 37.13 36.71 9.89
CA LYS A 10 36.17 37.66 9.29
C LYS A 10 36.23 37.60 7.75
N LYS A 11 35.55 36.64 7.14
CA LYS A 11 35.03 36.79 5.78
C LYS A 11 33.77 37.64 5.89
N ASN A 12 33.72 38.74 5.14
CA ASN A 12 32.53 39.60 5.03
C ASN A 12 31.40 38.82 4.34
N SER A 13 30.74 37.92 5.06
CA SER A 13 29.54 37.23 4.60
C SER A 13 28.36 38.18 4.75
N LYS A 14 27.88 38.75 3.64
CA LYS A 14 26.63 39.50 3.63
C LYS A 14 25.47 38.50 3.60
N ILE A 15 24.61 38.55 4.62
CA ILE A 15 23.40 37.72 4.69
C ILE A 15 22.21 38.65 4.42
N ASP A 16 21.49 38.39 3.34
CA ASP A 16 20.23 39.07 3.02
C ASP A 16 19.07 38.12 3.36
N ILE A 17 18.18 38.53 4.27
CA ILE A 17 16.95 37.79 4.65
C ILE A 17 15.77 38.62 4.16
N LEU A 18 14.87 37.98 3.41
CA LEU A 18 13.72 38.63 2.77
C LEU A 18 12.42 37.94 3.17
N LEU A 19 11.35 38.71 3.27
CA LEU A 19 10.01 38.19 3.52
C LEU A 19 9.22 38.18 2.22
N ALA A 20 9.29 37.07 1.49
CA ALA A 20 8.59 36.91 0.21
C ALA A 20 8.09 35.48 0.01
N ASN A 21 6.97 35.32 -0.69
CA ASN A 21 6.63 34.05 -1.31
C ASN A 21 7.40 33.94 -2.63
N THR A 22 8.42 33.08 -2.67
CA THR A 22 9.29 32.94 -3.84
C THR A 22 8.56 32.45 -5.09
N LEU A 23 7.37 31.88 -4.94
CA LEU A 23 6.53 31.40 -6.04
C LEU A 23 5.67 32.48 -6.68
N SER A 24 5.57 33.68 -6.09
CA SER A 24 4.81 34.81 -6.64
C SER A 24 5.36 35.23 -8.00
N ASN A 25 4.48 35.61 -8.92
CA ASN A 25 4.81 36.16 -10.23
C ASN A 25 5.77 37.35 -10.14
N SER A 26 5.68 38.14 -9.06
CA SER A 26 6.59 39.27 -8.80
C SER A 26 8.06 38.85 -8.73
N VAL A 27 8.34 37.63 -8.24
CA VAL A 27 9.69 37.04 -8.14
C VAL A 27 10.18 36.46 -9.48
N PHE A 28 9.32 36.49 -10.51
CA PHE A 28 9.62 36.12 -11.90
C PHE A 28 9.60 37.34 -12.84
N ASN A 29 10.02 38.51 -12.34
CA ASN A 29 9.93 39.80 -13.06
C ASN A 29 8.50 40.29 -13.33
N GLY A 30 7.52 39.83 -12.56
CA GLY A 30 6.18 40.42 -12.53
C GLY A 30 6.14 41.73 -11.74
N ASP A 31 5.02 42.46 -11.86
CA ASP A 31 4.80 43.72 -11.17
C ASP A 31 4.49 43.54 -9.68
N ALA A 32 5.00 44.45 -8.85
CA ALA A 32 4.66 44.55 -7.44
C ALA A 32 4.53 46.03 -7.04
N ASN A 33 3.70 46.31 -6.04
CA ASN A 33 3.49 47.67 -5.55
C ASN A 33 4.72 48.17 -4.77
N ALA A 34 5.58 48.95 -5.41
CA ALA A 34 6.80 49.50 -4.80
C ALA A 34 6.55 50.43 -3.60
N ASP A 35 5.32 50.96 -3.45
CA ASP A 35 4.96 51.82 -2.33
C ASP A 35 4.59 51.01 -1.06
N SER A 36 4.27 49.71 -1.21
CA SER A 36 3.96 48.83 -0.09
C SER A 36 5.23 48.19 0.51
N ILE A 37 5.15 47.72 1.75
CA ILE A 37 6.25 46.97 2.39
C ILE A 37 6.44 45.62 1.67
N GLU A 38 5.34 44.90 1.45
CA GLU A 38 5.34 43.61 0.76
C GLU A 38 5.90 43.71 -0.67
N GLY A 39 5.49 44.72 -1.43
CA GLY A 39 5.97 44.87 -2.80
C GLY A 39 7.45 45.21 -2.88
N ARG A 40 7.99 45.98 -1.92
CA ARG A 40 9.45 46.20 -1.82
C ARG A 40 10.22 44.92 -1.53
N GLU A 41 9.73 44.08 -0.62
CA GLU A 41 10.32 42.76 -0.34
C GLU A 41 10.27 41.84 -1.57
N LEU A 42 9.15 41.82 -2.30
CA LEU A 42 9.00 41.04 -3.53
C LEU A 42 9.95 41.50 -4.65
N LEU A 43 10.08 42.82 -4.86
CA LEU A 43 11.02 43.38 -5.83
C LEU A 43 12.47 43.07 -5.47
N GLN A 44 12.81 43.11 -4.17
CA GLN A 44 14.14 42.75 -3.69
C GLN A 44 14.41 41.25 -3.84
N ALA A 45 13.42 40.40 -3.58
CA ALA A 45 13.50 38.96 -3.80
C ALA A 45 13.67 38.61 -5.28
N ASN A 46 12.96 39.29 -6.17
CA ASN A 46 13.15 39.17 -7.61
C ASN A 46 14.59 39.52 -8.01
N LYS A 47 15.09 40.69 -7.55
CA LYS A 47 16.44 41.15 -7.84
C LYS A 47 17.51 40.15 -7.38
N ILE A 48 17.42 39.67 -6.14
CA ILE A 48 18.43 38.75 -5.57
C ILE A 48 18.36 37.37 -6.22
N SER A 49 17.16 36.85 -6.47
CA SER A 49 16.98 35.53 -7.09
C SER A 49 17.34 35.48 -8.58
N ASN A 50 17.55 36.63 -9.23
CA ASN A 50 18.05 36.73 -10.62
C ASN A 50 19.56 37.02 -10.72
N LEU A 51 20.27 37.12 -9.59
CA LEU A 51 21.74 37.10 -9.62
C LEU A 51 22.22 35.73 -10.14
N PRO A 52 23.46 35.61 -10.68
CA PRO A 52 24.01 34.33 -11.13
C PRO A 52 24.12 33.31 -9.98
N LEU A 53 23.04 32.54 -9.75
CA LEU A 53 22.92 31.65 -8.61
C LEU A 53 23.81 30.43 -8.85
N LYS A 54 24.67 30.13 -7.87
CA LYS A 54 25.55 28.95 -7.89
C LYS A 54 25.04 27.81 -7.03
N LEU A 55 24.20 28.12 -6.03
CA LEU A 55 23.73 27.16 -5.05
C LEU A 55 22.31 27.52 -4.63
N VAL A 56 21.41 26.55 -4.73
CA VAL A 56 20.11 26.61 -4.07
C VAL A 56 20.04 25.43 -3.11
N ILE A 57 19.81 25.71 -1.83
CA ILE A 57 19.61 24.70 -0.79
C ILE A 57 18.33 24.93 -0.03
N GLY A 58 17.70 23.87 0.48
CA GLY A 58 16.53 24.04 1.35
C GLY A 58 15.80 22.76 1.72
N ASN A 59 14.85 22.92 2.63
CA ASN A 59 13.84 21.93 2.99
C ASN A 59 12.47 22.49 2.61
N PRO A 60 12.06 22.38 1.33
CA PRO A 60 10.79 22.93 0.86
C PRO A 60 9.58 22.30 1.59
N PRO A 61 8.50 23.06 1.80
CA PRO A 61 7.32 22.56 2.49
C PRO A 61 6.69 21.40 1.72
N CYS A 62 6.36 20.32 2.42
CA CYS A 62 5.71 19.13 1.86
C CYS A 62 4.34 18.95 2.51
N SER A 63 3.29 18.74 1.71
CA SER A 63 1.93 18.50 2.21
C SER A 63 1.17 17.57 1.26
N ASP A 64 0.62 16.50 1.82
CA ASP A 64 -0.30 15.60 1.10
C ASP A 64 -1.73 16.18 1.00
N THR A 65 -2.02 17.24 1.78
CA THR A 65 -3.26 18.01 1.64
C THR A 65 -3.04 19.10 0.58
N SER A 66 -3.86 19.07 -0.47
CA SER A 66 -3.81 20.03 -1.57
C SER A 66 -4.11 21.45 -1.05
N ARG A 67 -3.09 22.30 -1.05
CA ARG A 67 -3.25 23.76 -1.07
C ARG A 67 -2.83 24.20 -2.46
N GLU A 68 -3.79 24.31 -3.36
CA GLU A 68 -3.49 24.82 -4.69
C GLU A 68 -3.22 26.33 -4.59
N ASN A 69 -2.05 26.74 -5.08
CA ASN A 69 -1.74 28.13 -5.37
C ASN A 69 -2.51 28.53 -6.65
N SER A 70 -3.84 28.59 -6.55
CA SER A 70 -4.76 28.77 -7.68
C SER A 70 -5.05 30.23 -8.04
N THR A 71 -4.43 31.18 -7.33
CA THR A 71 -4.61 32.60 -7.60
C THR A 71 -3.79 33.02 -8.83
N ALA A 72 -4.18 34.14 -9.45
CA ALA A 72 -3.49 34.68 -10.62
C ALA A 72 -2.01 35.00 -10.35
N ASP A 73 -1.64 35.30 -9.09
CA ASP A 73 -0.25 35.61 -8.69
C ASP A 73 0.70 34.41 -8.79
N PHE A 74 0.21 33.19 -9.05
CA PHE A 74 1.04 31.99 -9.19
C PHE A 74 0.97 31.39 -10.60
N SER A 75 0.45 32.13 -11.58
CA SER A 75 0.28 31.62 -12.94
C SER A 75 1.59 31.16 -13.58
N ILE A 76 2.70 31.88 -13.36
CA ILE A 76 4.00 31.55 -13.96
C ILE A 76 4.52 30.20 -13.42
N ILE A 77 4.51 30.01 -12.11
CA ILE A 77 4.96 28.72 -11.54
C ILE A 77 4.02 27.57 -11.93
N ASN A 78 2.72 27.83 -12.04
CA ASN A 78 1.75 26.83 -12.46
C ASN A 78 1.96 26.40 -13.93
N GLU A 79 2.39 27.32 -14.79
CA GLU A 79 2.79 27.00 -16.17
C GLU A 79 4.10 26.20 -16.21
N LEU A 80 5.13 26.61 -15.46
CA LEU A 80 6.40 25.86 -15.37
C LEU A 80 6.22 24.43 -14.85
N MET A 81 5.23 24.20 -14.00
CA MET A 81 4.89 22.87 -13.48
C MET A 81 4.38 21.90 -14.56
N GLU A 82 4.03 22.38 -15.76
CA GLU A 82 3.68 21.52 -16.89
C GLU A 82 4.85 20.60 -17.30
N ASP A 83 6.09 21.04 -17.11
CA ASP A 83 7.30 20.23 -17.35
C ASP A 83 7.37 18.98 -16.47
N PHE A 84 6.73 19.03 -15.29
CA PHE A 84 6.71 17.94 -14.32
C PHE A 84 5.48 17.04 -14.46
N ARG A 85 4.61 17.32 -15.43
CA ARG A 85 3.39 16.56 -15.69
C ARG A 85 3.57 15.63 -16.90
N PRO A 86 2.79 14.55 -17.00
CA PRO A 86 2.75 13.76 -18.22
C PRO A 86 2.37 14.61 -19.45
N PRO A 87 2.73 14.19 -20.68
CA PRO A 87 2.17 14.74 -21.91
C PRO A 87 0.64 14.84 -21.85
N LYS A 88 0.05 15.89 -22.42
CA LYS A 88 -1.39 16.19 -22.28
C LYS A 88 -2.27 15.05 -22.77
N GLU A 89 -1.81 14.34 -23.79
CA GLU A 89 -2.47 13.20 -24.43
C GLU A 89 -2.57 12.00 -23.49
N LEU A 90 -1.64 11.87 -22.54
CA LEU A 90 -1.58 10.80 -21.54
C LEU A 90 -2.27 11.18 -20.21
N ARG A 91 -2.81 12.40 -20.10
CA ARG A 91 -3.48 12.88 -18.89
C ARG A 91 -4.92 12.41 -18.87
N HIS A 92 -5.22 11.44 -18.00
CA HIS A 92 -6.60 11.02 -17.74
C HIS A 92 -7.09 11.55 -16.38
N GLY A 93 -8.30 12.13 -16.34
CA GLY A 93 -8.85 12.88 -15.20
C GLY A 93 -9.10 12.12 -13.89
N ARG A 94 -8.68 10.85 -13.80
CA ARG A 94 -8.79 10.00 -12.59
C ARG A 94 -7.47 9.37 -12.12
N GLN A 95 -6.34 9.69 -12.74
CA GLN A 95 -5.06 9.12 -12.30
C GLN A 95 -4.63 9.72 -10.96
N ASN A 96 -4.40 8.88 -9.96
CA ASN A 96 -3.79 9.29 -8.68
C ASN A 96 -2.38 9.91 -8.86
N ILE A 97 -1.75 9.68 -10.01
CA ILE A 97 -0.43 10.20 -10.42
C ILE A 97 -0.38 11.74 -10.34
N GLN A 98 -1.44 12.44 -10.73
CA GLN A 98 -1.44 13.92 -10.72
C GLN A 98 -1.56 14.52 -9.32
N LYS A 99 -2.16 13.81 -8.35
CA LYS A 99 -2.38 14.34 -7.00
C LYS A 99 -1.07 14.62 -6.27
N GLN A 100 -0.08 13.75 -6.43
CA GLN A 100 1.20 13.88 -5.75
C GLN A 100 2.10 14.97 -6.39
N VAL A 101 1.96 15.22 -7.69
CA VAL A 101 2.65 16.34 -8.39
C VAL A 101 2.22 17.70 -7.85
N ASN A 102 1.00 17.81 -7.31
CA ASN A 102 0.50 19.03 -6.70
C ASN A 102 1.02 19.26 -5.27
N ASN A 103 1.91 18.41 -4.76
CA ASN A 103 2.56 18.64 -3.47
C ASN A 103 3.43 19.93 -3.54
N PRO A 104 3.31 20.88 -2.59
CA PRO A 104 3.98 22.18 -2.69
C PRO A 104 5.49 22.14 -2.97
N PHE A 105 6.22 21.13 -2.48
CA PHE A 105 7.66 21.04 -2.72
C PHE A 105 8.03 20.97 -4.20
N MET A 106 7.14 20.45 -5.05
CA MET A 106 7.36 20.34 -6.49
C MET A 106 7.47 21.73 -7.14
N GLN A 107 6.66 22.70 -6.68
CA GLN A 107 6.75 24.09 -7.15
C GLN A 107 8.07 24.73 -6.74
N PHE A 108 8.54 24.49 -5.52
CA PHE A 108 9.85 24.97 -5.07
C PHE A 108 11.02 24.29 -5.79
N LEU A 109 10.91 22.99 -6.09
CA LEU A 109 11.87 22.27 -6.92
C LEU A 109 11.93 22.88 -8.33
N ARG A 110 10.78 23.09 -8.97
CA ARG A 110 10.70 23.68 -10.32
C ARG A 110 11.19 25.12 -10.35
N TRP A 111 10.86 25.92 -9.33
CA TRP A 111 11.37 27.28 -9.13
C TRP A 111 12.90 27.28 -9.04
N SER A 112 13.46 26.37 -8.23
CA SER A 112 14.91 26.24 -8.05
C SER A 112 15.59 25.88 -9.38
N CYS A 113 15.00 24.95 -10.14
CA CYS A 113 15.47 24.60 -11.47
C CYS A 113 15.46 25.82 -12.40
N LYS A 114 14.36 26.60 -12.44
CA LYS A 114 14.27 27.81 -13.27
C LYS A 114 15.40 28.79 -12.98
N LYS A 115 15.58 29.15 -11.70
CA LYS A 115 16.59 30.15 -11.30
C LYS A 115 18.02 29.69 -11.58
N LEU A 116 18.32 28.40 -11.37
CA LEU A 116 19.63 27.84 -11.70
C LEU A 116 19.86 27.74 -13.21
N LEU A 117 18.85 27.35 -13.99
CA LEU A 117 18.95 27.17 -15.44
C LEU A 117 19.11 28.49 -16.21
N ASP A 118 18.45 29.56 -15.73
CA ASP A 118 18.58 30.93 -16.27
C ASP A 118 19.98 31.52 -16.04
N SER A 119 20.73 30.98 -15.08
CA SER A 119 22.06 31.47 -14.76
C SER A 119 23.11 30.87 -15.70
N HIS A 120 24.02 31.69 -16.23
CA HIS A 120 25.10 31.26 -17.15
C HIS A 120 26.36 30.81 -16.40
N ASN A 121 26.22 29.86 -15.47
CA ASN A 121 27.33 29.35 -14.66
C ASN A 121 27.08 27.93 -14.18
N HIS A 122 28.14 27.26 -13.74
CA HIS A 122 28.02 26.01 -12.99
C HIS A 122 27.22 26.23 -11.70
N SER A 123 26.34 25.30 -11.39
CA SER A 123 25.44 25.43 -10.25
C SER A 123 25.13 24.10 -9.57
N VAL A 124 24.68 24.17 -8.32
CA VAL A 124 24.26 23.03 -7.52
C VAL A 124 22.87 23.28 -6.93
N LEU A 125 22.04 22.25 -6.94
CA LEU A 125 20.75 22.20 -6.26
C LEU A 125 20.83 21.14 -5.17
N ALA A 126 20.50 21.45 -3.92
CA ALA A 126 20.40 20.46 -2.86
C ALA A 126 19.12 20.64 -2.04
N LEU A 127 18.16 19.71 -2.18
CA LEU A 127 16.87 19.81 -1.50
C LEU A 127 16.58 18.58 -0.67
N VAL A 128 15.97 18.80 0.50
CA VAL A 128 15.26 17.74 1.23
C VAL A 128 13.91 17.53 0.53
N VAL A 129 13.63 16.30 0.13
CA VAL A 129 12.38 15.90 -0.55
C VAL A 129 11.72 14.74 0.18
N PRO A 130 10.43 14.46 -0.06
CA PRO A 130 9.83 13.20 0.41
C PRO A 130 10.60 12.00 -0.16
N LEU A 131 10.77 10.93 0.63
CA LEU A 131 11.45 9.71 0.17
C LEU A 131 10.82 9.16 -1.12
N SER A 132 9.48 9.24 -1.22
CA SER A 132 8.74 8.81 -2.41
C SER A 132 9.14 9.54 -3.70
N PHE A 133 9.79 10.72 -3.62
CA PHE A 133 10.32 11.41 -4.80
C PHE A 133 11.34 10.55 -5.55
N LEU A 134 12.09 9.69 -4.87
CA LEU A 134 13.13 8.88 -5.49
C LEU A 134 12.58 7.80 -6.45
N GLU A 135 11.33 7.35 -6.25
CA GLU A 135 10.82 6.18 -6.98
C GLU A 135 9.37 6.29 -7.47
N ALA A 136 8.48 7.03 -6.79
CA ALA A 136 7.06 7.01 -7.10
C ALA A 136 6.77 7.47 -8.54
N GLU A 137 5.87 6.75 -9.22
CA GLU A 137 5.48 7.01 -10.61
C GLU A 137 4.97 8.44 -10.82
N SER A 138 4.28 8.99 -9.82
CA SER A 138 3.82 10.38 -9.82
C SER A 138 4.91 11.41 -10.09
N TYR A 139 6.15 11.14 -9.70
CA TYR A 139 7.28 12.07 -9.86
C TYR A 139 8.18 11.73 -11.04
N ARG A 140 7.84 10.72 -11.86
CA ARG A 140 8.59 10.28 -13.04
C ARG A 140 9.02 11.43 -13.93
N TYR A 141 8.09 12.30 -14.32
CA TYR A 141 8.36 13.39 -15.25
C TYR A 141 9.23 14.49 -14.65
N ALA A 142 9.13 14.72 -13.33
CA ALA A 142 10.04 15.63 -12.65
C ALA A 142 11.47 15.06 -12.62
N ARG A 143 11.65 13.77 -12.29
CA ARG A 143 12.97 13.13 -12.34
C ARG A 143 13.55 13.11 -13.75
N LYS A 144 12.72 12.84 -14.76
CA LYS A 144 13.09 12.94 -16.18
C LYS A 144 13.61 14.34 -16.52
N TYR A 145 12.85 15.38 -16.19
CA TYR A 145 13.26 16.78 -16.41
C TYR A 145 14.61 17.07 -15.73
N LEU A 146 14.81 16.61 -14.49
CA LEU A 146 16.08 16.77 -13.80
C LEU A 146 17.23 16.07 -14.54
N CYS A 147 17.01 14.86 -15.05
CA CYS A 147 18.03 14.14 -15.83
C CYS A 147 18.37 14.84 -17.15
N GLU A 148 17.40 15.52 -17.78
CA GLU A 148 17.61 16.23 -19.05
C GLU A 148 18.31 17.58 -18.89
N HIS A 149 18.32 18.16 -17.68
CA HIS A 149 18.76 19.54 -17.44
C HIS A 149 19.95 19.69 -16.48
N PHE A 150 20.33 18.62 -15.79
CA PHE A 150 21.48 18.57 -14.88
C PHE A 150 22.50 17.56 -15.38
N SER A 151 23.72 17.63 -14.85
CA SER A 151 24.86 16.82 -15.31
C SER A 151 25.09 15.59 -14.45
N ASP A 152 24.85 15.68 -13.14
CA ASP A 152 25.06 14.57 -12.21
C ASP A 152 24.02 14.63 -11.07
N VAL A 153 23.68 13.47 -10.49
CA VAL A 153 22.69 13.31 -9.40
C VAL A 153 23.26 12.45 -8.28
N TRP A 154 23.15 12.95 -7.05
CA TRP A 154 23.29 12.19 -5.82
C TRP A 154 21.95 12.14 -5.08
N ALA A 155 21.60 10.97 -4.57
CA ALA A 155 20.39 10.75 -3.79
C ALA A 155 20.73 10.04 -2.48
N VAL A 156 20.19 10.55 -1.37
CA VAL A 156 20.36 9.97 -0.04
C VAL A 156 19.00 9.68 0.53
N ALA A 157 18.67 8.41 0.77
CA ALA A 157 17.51 8.05 1.57
C ALA A 157 17.85 8.25 3.05
N VAL A 158 17.14 9.17 3.73
CA VAL A 158 17.50 9.60 5.09
C VAL A 158 16.60 8.95 6.14
N ASP A 159 15.28 8.97 5.92
CA ASP A 159 14.29 8.41 6.84
C ASP A 159 13.38 7.44 6.09
N ALA A 160 13.15 6.27 6.67
CA ALA A 160 12.13 5.35 6.18
C ALA A 160 10.72 5.94 6.39
N ASP A 161 9.79 5.59 5.51
CA ASP A 161 8.40 6.02 5.62
C ASP A 161 7.67 5.20 6.69
N ALA A 162 7.56 5.73 7.91
CA ALA A 162 6.90 5.04 9.02
C ALA A 162 5.41 4.77 8.75
N ARG A 163 4.80 5.45 7.76
CA ARG A 163 3.44 5.11 7.33
C ARG A 163 3.38 3.70 6.77
N THR A 164 4.49 3.17 6.23
CA THR A 164 4.61 1.80 5.72
C THR A 164 4.57 0.71 6.80
N GLY A 165 4.58 1.10 8.07
CA GLY A 165 4.88 0.17 9.17
C GLY A 165 6.38 0.05 9.42
N ALA A 166 7.23 0.75 8.65
CA ALA A 166 8.65 0.84 8.91
C ALA A 166 8.92 1.39 10.31
N ARG A 167 9.77 0.68 11.06
CA ARG A 167 10.41 1.29 12.22
C ARG A 167 11.37 2.35 11.70
N SER A 168 11.06 3.61 11.98
CA SER A 168 11.86 4.75 11.54
C SER A 168 12.18 5.62 12.75
N ASP A 169 13.46 5.72 13.09
CA ASP A 169 13.96 6.71 14.03
C ASP A 169 14.28 7.99 13.24
N SER A 170 13.22 8.75 12.91
CA SER A 170 13.27 9.84 11.94
C SER A 170 14.09 11.03 12.43
N LEU A 171 15.02 11.51 11.59
CA LEU A 171 15.75 12.77 11.83
C LEU A 171 14.81 13.98 11.83
N PHE A 172 13.82 13.97 10.94
CA PHE A 172 12.86 15.07 10.78
C PHE A 172 11.65 14.98 11.71
N LYS A 173 11.55 13.91 12.52
CA LYS A 173 10.40 13.62 13.41
C LYS A 173 9.07 13.57 12.64
N THR A 174 9.08 13.04 11.42
CA THR A 174 7.87 12.88 10.59
C THR A 174 7.57 11.41 10.30
N LEU A 175 6.30 11.09 10.06
CA LEU A 175 5.92 9.75 9.59
C LEU A 175 6.29 9.53 8.12
N GLN A 176 6.16 10.57 7.29
CA GLN A 176 6.59 10.53 5.90
C GLN A 176 8.12 10.45 5.83
N GLY A 177 8.63 9.51 5.04
CA GLY A 177 10.06 9.34 4.81
C GLY A 177 10.68 10.55 4.10
N ARG A 178 11.98 10.75 4.30
CA ARG A 178 12.73 11.90 3.79
C ARG A 178 13.96 11.45 3.04
N ALA A 179 14.28 12.18 1.98
CA ALA A 179 15.49 12.02 1.19
C ALA A 179 16.15 13.37 0.95
N VAL A 180 17.42 13.34 0.56
CA VAL A 180 18.15 14.50 0.04
C VAL A 180 18.52 14.20 -1.39
N ILE A 181 18.24 15.13 -2.30
CA ILE A 181 18.76 15.09 -3.66
C ILE A 181 19.77 16.22 -3.83
N VAL A 182 20.90 15.91 -4.46
CA VAL A 182 21.91 16.88 -4.86
C VAL A 182 22.10 16.75 -6.37
N LEU A 183 21.94 17.85 -7.10
CA LEU A 183 22.13 17.90 -8.55
C LEU A 183 23.17 18.94 -8.89
N THR A 184 24.10 18.59 -9.76
CA THR A 184 25.10 19.51 -10.32
C THR A 184 24.73 19.83 -11.75
N ARG A 185 24.99 21.07 -12.17
CA ARG A 185 24.87 21.50 -13.56
C ARG A 185 26.21 22.03 -14.02
N LYS A 186 26.76 21.42 -15.07
CA LYS A 186 27.90 21.95 -15.81
C LYS A 186 27.35 22.86 -16.91
N TYR A 187 27.47 24.18 -16.76
CA TYR A 187 26.99 25.11 -17.80
C TYR A 187 27.64 24.82 -19.17
N GLY A 188 26.81 24.73 -20.21
CA GLY A 188 27.22 24.33 -21.55
C GLY A 188 27.19 22.82 -21.81
N ASP A 189 27.03 21.99 -20.77
CA ASP A 189 26.81 20.56 -20.91
C ASP A 189 25.32 20.28 -21.11
N THR A 190 25.02 19.47 -22.12
CA THR A 190 23.65 19.05 -22.48
C THR A 190 23.50 17.53 -22.44
N ALA A 191 24.51 16.79 -21.97
CA ALA A 191 24.41 15.36 -21.81
C ALA A 191 23.41 15.04 -20.69
N PRO A 192 22.43 14.15 -20.92
CA PRO A 192 21.49 13.77 -19.89
C PRO A 192 22.17 12.90 -18.83
N VAL A 193 21.68 13.00 -17.59
CA VAL A 193 22.08 12.10 -16.50
C VAL A 193 21.58 10.69 -16.81
N THR A 194 22.49 9.73 -16.78
CA THR A 194 22.20 8.30 -16.99
C THR A 194 22.50 7.45 -15.76
N LYS A 195 23.08 8.05 -14.71
CA LYS A 195 23.46 7.39 -13.47
C LYS A 195 23.11 8.23 -12.26
N VAL A 196 22.78 7.56 -11.16
CA VAL A 196 22.58 8.16 -9.84
C VAL A 196 23.61 7.60 -8.87
N CYS A 197 24.25 8.48 -8.11
CA CYS A 197 25.04 8.10 -6.94
C CYS A 197 24.07 8.00 -5.76
N TYR A 198 23.83 6.79 -5.26
CA TYR A 198 22.85 6.54 -4.20
C TYR A 198 23.50 6.10 -2.89
N CYS A 199 22.90 6.50 -1.77
CA CYS A 199 23.21 6.01 -0.43
C CYS A 199 21.94 5.91 0.42
N ASP A 200 21.87 4.93 1.32
CA ASP A 200 20.69 4.67 2.16
C ASP A 200 21.04 4.62 3.65
N TYR A 201 20.41 5.51 4.41
CA TYR A 201 20.46 5.54 5.88
C TYR A 201 19.08 5.40 6.51
N SER A 202 18.04 5.17 5.71
CA SER A 202 16.63 5.22 6.11
C SER A 202 16.29 4.27 7.26
N HIS A 203 17.01 3.14 7.35
CA HIS A 203 16.87 2.10 8.36
C HIS A 203 17.85 2.23 9.55
N CYS A 204 18.75 3.21 9.55
CA CYS A 204 19.66 3.44 10.67
C CYS A 204 18.94 4.07 11.87
N MET A 205 19.50 3.89 13.07
CA MET A 205 19.08 4.65 14.25
C MET A 205 19.49 6.11 14.10
N ARG A 206 18.76 7.03 14.75
CA ARG A 206 18.97 8.48 14.59
C ARG A 206 20.41 8.91 14.89
N GLY A 207 20.99 8.44 16.00
CA GLY A 207 22.36 8.80 16.39
C GLY A 207 23.39 8.36 15.34
N GLU A 208 23.15 7.21 14.69
CA GLU A 208 24.01 6.73 13.61
C GLU A 208 23.85 7.58 12.34
N LYS A 209 22.62 7.96 11.98
CA LYS A 209 22.36 8.90 10.88
C LYS A 209 23.08 10.24 11.10
N GLU A 210 22.97 10.81 12.31
CA GLU A 210 23.63 12.07 12.66
C GLU A 210 25.16 11.95 12.53
N ARG A 211 25.73 10.84 12.99
CA ARG A 211 27.17 10.54 12.86
C ARG A 211 27.61 10.39 11.41
N LEU A 212 26.87 9.63 10.61
CA LEU A 212 27.19 9.37 9.21
C LEU A 212 27.09 10.64 8.35
N LEU A 213 26.05 11.44 8.57
CA LEU A 213 25.83 12.70 7.82
C LEU A 213 26.73 13.85 8.28
N SER A 214 27.33 13.75 9.47
CA SER A 214 28.30 14.73 9.99
C SER A 214 29.76 14.28 9.83
N GLY A 215 29.99 13.17 9.12
CA GLY A 215 31.33 12.64 8.84
C GLY A 215 32.15 13.55 7.91
N ASP A 216 33.42 13.18 7.71
CA ASP A 216 34.25 13.84 6.70
C ASP A 216 33.68 13.59 5.30
N ILE A 217 33.88 14.55 4.38
CA ILE A 217 33.33 14.45 3.02
C ILE A 217 33.91 13.26 2.25
N ALA A 218 35.15 12.85 2.51
CA ALA A 218 35.74 11.66 1.90
C ALA A 218 35.02 10.39 2.38
N ASP A 219 34.73 10.30 3.68
CA ASP A 219 33.98 9.18 4.26
C ASP A 219 32.55 9.13 3.72
N ILE A 220 31.86 10.27 3.65
CA ILE A 220 30.51 10.36 3.09
C ILE A 220 30.51 9.94 1.63
N SER A 221 31.46 10.44 0.83
CA SER A 221 31.55 10.16 -0.60
C SER A 221 31.83 8.67 -0.87
N SER A 222 32.62 8.02 -0.02
CA SER A 222 32.97 6.60 -0.16
C SER A 222 31.78 5.63 0.00
N ARG A 223 30.64 6.12 0.53
CA ARG A 223 29.43 5.32 0.78
C ARG A 223 28.43 5.34 -0.36
N PHE A 224 28.66 6.18 -1.37
CA PHE A 224 27.81 6.24 -2.54
C PHE A 224 28.16 5.11 -3.50
N GLU A 225 27.13 4.44 -3.98
CA GLU A 225 27.24 3.48 -5.07
C GLU A 225 26.56 4.06 -6.33
N GLU A 226 27.16 3.82 -7.49
CA GLU A 226 26.59 4.25 -8.77
C GLU A 226 25.60 3.22 -9.31
N TYR A 227 24.41 3.69 -9.67
CA TYR A 227 23.38 2.89 -10.32
C TYR A 227 22.94 3.52 -11.62
N ALA A 228 22.63 2.71 -12.62
CA ALA A 228 22.02 3.18 -13.86
C ALA A 228 20.60 3.68 -13.58
N ILE A 229 20.23 4.82 -14.17
CA ILE A 229 18.87 5.33 -14.14
C ILE A 229 18.07 4.62 -15.23
N ASP A 230 16.97 3.98 -14.85
CA ASP A 230 16.08 3.33 -15.81
C ASP A 230 15.33 4.38 -16.66
N THR A 231 15.19 4.12 -17.96
CA THR A 231 14.53 5.06 -18.89
C THR A 231 13.02 5.07 -18.74
N ASP A 232 12.45 4.11 -18.01
CA ASP A 232 11.02 4.05 -17.80
C ASP A 232 10.64 5.07 -16.72
N LEU A 233 11.03 4.85 -15.47
CA LEU A 233 10.59 5.63 -14.31
C LEU A 233 11.59 6.69 -13.85
N PHE A 234 12.80 6.69 -14.39
CA PHE A 234 13.88 7.60 -14.00
C PHE A 234 14.13 7.56 -12.49
N MET A 235 14.18 6.38 -11.87
CA MET A 235 14.30 6.26 -10.43
C MET A 235 15.68 6.73 -9.93
N PHE A 236 15.69 7.42 -8.79
CA PHE A 236 16.88 7.86 -8.07
C PHE A 236 17.22 6.97 -6.86
N SER A 237 16.51 5.84 -6.72
CA SER A 237 16.84 4.76 -5.80
C SER A 237 17.01 3.47 -6.59
N PRO A 238 17.97 2.62 -6.23
CA PRO A 238 18.18 1.35 -6.90
C PRO A 238 17.03 0.39 -6.64
N VAL A 239 16.87 -0.54 -7.59
CA VAL A 239 16.00 -1.71 -7.46
C VAL A 239 16.91 -2.94 -7.37
N LYS A 240 16.54 -3.91 -6.55
CA LYS A 240 17.30 -5.17 -6.43
C LYS A 240 17.39 -5.84 -7.81
N SER A 241 18.56 -6.36 -8.15
CA SER A 241 18.74 -7.10 -9.41
C SER A 241 17.92 -8.39 -9.40
N PHE A 242 17.38 -8.76 -10.57
CA PHE A 242 16.66 -10.02 -10.78
C PHE A 242 16.87 -10.51 -12.23
N ASN A 243 16.55 -11.77 -12.50
CA ASN A 243 16.66 -12.34 -13.84
C ASN A 243 15.58 -11.75 -14.77
N THR A 244 15.91 -10.64 -15.41
CA THR A 244 14.99 -9.89 -16.26
C THR A 244 14.55 -10.68 -17.49
N ASP A 245 15.45 -11.49 -18.07
CA ASP A 245 15.13 -12.28 -19.27
C ASP A 245 14.17 -13.42 -18.95
N MET A 246 14.32 -14.07 -17.80
CA MET A 246 13.34 -15.03 -17.31
C MET A 246 12.00 -14.37 -17.01
N TYR A 247 12.00 -13.26 -16.27
CA TYR A 247 10.76 -12.57 -15.88
C TYR A 247 9.96 -12.05 -17.09
N LYS A 248 10.64 -11.68 -18.19
CA LYS A 248 9.97 -11.29 -19.45
C LYS A 248 9.16 -12.42 -20.08
N LYS A 249 9.54 -13.68 -19.88
CA LYS A 249 8.79 -14.86 -20.36
C LYS A 249 7.49 -15.08 -19.60
N PHE A 250 7.38 -14.52 -18.39
CA PHE A 250 6.21 -14.67 -17.54
C PHE A 250 5.05 -13.81 -18.03
N TRP A 251 3.83 -14.27 -17.75
CA TRP A 251 2.61 -13.58 -18.11
C TRP A 251 2.26 -12.52 -17.06
N PRO A 252 2.02 -11.26 -17.45
CA PRO A 252 1.49 -10.28 -16.52
C PRO A 252 0.11 -10.71 -16.03
N VAL A 253 -0.13 -10.53 -14.74
CA VAL A 253 -1.37 -10.97 -14.09
C VAL A 253 -2.56 -10.15 -14.60
N SER A 254 -2.35 -8.87 -14.87
CA SER A 254 -3.24 -7.99 -15.63
C SER A 254 -2.41 -7.03 -16.47
N GLY A 255 -3.01 -6.43 -17.50
CA GLY A 255 -2.39 -5.38 -18.31
C GLY A 255 -3.38 -4.28 -18.65
N GLU A 256 -2.90 -3.27 -19.38
CA GLU A 256 -3.78 -2.28 -20.03
C GLU A 256 -4.49 -2.88 -21.24
N ASN A 257 -5.48 -2.16 -21.78
CA ASN A 257 -6.23 -2.59 -22.97
C ASN A 257 -5.28 -2.93 -24.13
N GLY A 258 -5.33 -4.18 -24.60
CA GLY A 258 -4.50 -4.68 -25.71
C GLY A 258 -3.21 -5.39 -25.29
N GLN A 259 -2.85 -5.42 -24.01
CA GLN A 259 -1.74 -6.23 -23.52
C GLN A 259 -2.18 -7.69 -23.25
N ASN A 260 -1.36 -8.66 -23.65
CA ASN A 260 -1.55 -10.06 -23.29
C ASN A 260 -1.31 -10.24 -21.79
N ALA A 261 -2.36 -10.57 -21.04
CA ALA A 261 -2.31 -10.81 -19.60
C ALA A 261 -3.19 -12.00 -19.20
N ILE A 262 -2.99 -12.54 -17.99
CA ILE A 262 -3.75 -13.71 -17.51
C ILE A 262 -5.21 -13.33 -17.28
N PHE A 263 -5.46 -12.29 -16.49
CA PHE A 263 -6.81 -11.81 -16.18
C PHE A 263 -7.17 -10.63 -17.05
N MET A 264 -8.34 -10.71 -17.68
CA MET A 264 -8.87 -9.66 -18.57
C MET A 264 -9.40 -8.47 -17.78
N ASN A 265 -10.00 -8.70 -16.62
CA ASN A 265 -10.57 -7.67 -15.76
C ASN A 265 -10.15 -7.85 -14.31
N HIS A 266 -10.04 -6.73 -13.61
CA HIS A 266 -9.92 -6.69 -12.15
C HIS A 266 -10.63 -5.44 -11.63
N CYS A 267 -11.03 -5.43 -10.37
CA CYS A 267 -11.51 -4.21 -9.72
C CYS A 267 -11.09 -4.21 -8.25
N SER A 268 -11.02 -3.04 -7.62
CA SER A 268 -10.67 -3.01 -6.20
C SER A 268 -11.82 -3.54 -5.34
N GLY A 269 -11.54 -3.99 -4.11
CA GLY A 269 -12.56 -4.57 -3.21
C GLY A 269 -13.66 -3.59 -2.77
N ILE A 270 -14.62 -4.11 -1.99
CA ILE A 270 -15.69 -3.31 -1.40
C ILE A 270 -15.10 -2.41 -0.32
N LYS A 271 -15.30 -1.10 -0.44
CA LYS A 271 -14.84 -0.15 0.58
C LYS A 271 -16.03 0.31 1.41
N LEU A 272 -15.95 0.11 2.73
CA LEU A 272 -16.97 0.56 3.69
C LEU A 272 -16.38 1.71 4.51
N ALA A 273 -17.11 2.81 4.65
CA ALA A 273 -16.66 3.96 5.43
C ALA A 273 -17.81 4.53 6.27
N PRO A 274 -17.83 4.28 7.59
CA PRO A 274 -16.85 3.52 8.38
C PRO A 274 -17.09 2.01 8.30
N THR A 275 -16.03 1.21 8.22
CA THR A 275 -16.11 -0.26 8.21
C THR A 275 -16.79 -0.83 9.45
N ALA A 276 -16.44 -0.29 10.63
CA ALA A 276 -16.86 -0.81 11.93
C ALA A 276 -18.38 -0.93 12.11
N ILE A 277 -19.18 -0.07 11.48
CA ILE A 277 -20.65 -0.10 11.61
C ILE A 277 -21.27 -1.29 10.84
N PHE A 278 -20.66 -1.66 9.72
CA PHE A 278 -21.19 -2.67 8.79
C PHE A 278 -20.66 -4.08 9.05
N THR A 279 -19.56 -4.23 9.79
CA THR A 279 -18.89 -5.53 9.97
C THR A 279 -18.82 -5.98 11.42
N HIS A 280 -18.89 -7.30 11.66
CA HIS A 280 -18.59 -7.90 12.97
C HIS A 280 -18.18 -9.38 12.82
N VAL A 281 -17.19 -9.84 13.59
CA VAL A 281 -16.72 -11.24 13.56
C VAL A 281 -17.77 -12.26 14.03
N LYS A 282 -18.78 -11.79 14.77
CA LYS A 282 -19.95 -12.56 15.23
C LYS A 282 -21.24 -11.94 14.66
N ALA A 283 -21.93 -12.64 13.76
CA ALA A 283 -23.19 -12.17 13.16
C ALA A 283 -24.28 -11.77 14.17
N PRO A 284 -24.49 -12.50 15.29
CA PRO A 284 -25.49 -12.11 16.30
C PRO A 284 -25.20 -10.74 16.93
N MET A 285 -23.92 -10.43 17.11
CA MET A 285 -23.48 -9.14 17.65
C MET A 285 -23.62 -8.00 16.63
N LEU A 286 -23.41 -8.28 15.34
CA LEU A 286 -23.75 -7.31 14.27
C LEU A 286 -25.24 -6.93 14.34
N LYS A 287 -26.13 -7.93 14.39
CA LYS A 287 -27.58 -7.70 14.51
C LYS A 287 -27.94 -6.95 15.80
N ARG A 288 -27.34 -7.35 16.93
CA ARG A 288 -27.55 -6.69 18.23
C ARG A 288 -27.16 -5.21 18.16
N ARG A 289 -25.96 -4.89 17.69
CA ARG A 289 -25.48 -3.52 17.52
C ARG A 289 -26.40 -2.70 16.62
N CYS A 290 -26.83 -3.26 15.48
CA CYS A 290 -27.78 -2.58 14.59
C CYS A 290 -29.08 -2.20 15.31
N ARG A 291 -29.65 -3.11 16.12
CA ARG A 291 -30.89 -2.85 16.88
C ARG A 291 -30.71 -1.80 17.97
N GLU A 292 -29.60 -1.88 18.71
CA GLU A 292 -29.31 -0.97 19.82
C GLU A 292 -29.05 0.46 19.30
N ILE A 293 -28.29 0.61 18.21
CA ILE A 293 -28.12 1.91 17.53
C ILE A 293 -29.47 2.46 17.04
N VAL A 294 -30.36 1.60 16.54
CA VAL A 294 -31.70 2.02 16.11
C VAL A 294 -32.54 2.53 17.27
N SER A 295 -32.52 1.83 18.41
CA SER A 295 -33.33 2.17 19.58
C SER A 295 -32.80 3.39 20.34
N ASN A 296 -31.47 3.51 20.46
CA ASN A 296 -30.83 4.44 21.40
C ASN A 296 -29.97 5.51 20.71
N GLY A 297 -29.82 5.46 19.38
CA GLY A 297 -29.16 6.50 18.60
C GLY A 297 -27.65 6.60 18.81
N ALA A 298 -27.14 7.84 18.80
CA ALA A 298 -25.71 8.13 18.79
C ALA A 298 -24.99 7.74 20.08
N ASP A 299 -25.61 7.88 21.24
CA ASP A 299 -25.00 7.57 22.54
C ASP A 299 -24.61 6.08 22.63
N GLU A 300 -25.52 5.21 22.21
CA GLU A 300 -25.27 3.77 22.18
C GLU A 300 -24.20 3.40 21.14
N ALA A 301 -24.20 4.07 19.99
CA ALA A 301 -23.13 3.89 19.01
C ALA A 301 -21.76 4.26 19.60
N MET A 302 -21.66 5.33 20.39
CA MET A 302 -20.40 5.71 21.04
C MET A 302 -19.90 4.62 22.01
N VAL A 303 -20.79 3.93 22.72
CA VAL A 303 -20.43 2.79 23.57
C VAL A 303 -19.86 1.65 22.73
N TRP A 304 -20.54 1.26 21.66
CA TRP A 304 -20.13 0.17 20.77
C TRP A 304 -18.78 0.38 20.08
N PHE A 305 -18.42 1.63 19.79
CA PHE A 305 -17.18 1.99 19.10
C PHE A 305 -16.11 2.55 20.03
N SER A 306 -16.34 2.52 21.35
CA SER A 306 -15.35 2.91 22.34
C SER A 306 -14.10 2.04 22.24
N GLY A 307 -12.92 2.67 22.30
CA GLY A 307 -11.63 1.96 22.17
C GLY A 307 -11.22 1.56 20.75
N GLN A 308 -12.08 1.77 19.74
CA GLN A 308 -11.74 1.45 18.35
C GLN A 308 -10.95 2.56 17.65
N ASP A 309 -10.14 2.14 16.68
CA ASP A 309 -9.45 3.07 15.79
C ASP A 309 -10.48 3.75 14.87
N ARG A 310 -10.52 5.09 14.90
CA ARG A 310 -11.36 5.92 14.01
C ARG A 310 -12.86 5.55 14.08
N PRO A 311 -13.52 5.80 15.22
CA PRO A 311 -14.94 5.51 15.37
C PRO A 311 -15.80 6.25 14.33
N PRO A 312 -16.99 5.73 13.98
CA PRO A 312 -17.95 6.40 13.12
C PRO A 312 -18.25 7.83 13.59
N LYS A 313 -18.27 8.78 12.65
CA LYS A 313 -18.79 10.13 12.93
C LYS A 313 -20.29 10.09 13.17
N GLU A 314 -20.78 10.99 14.01
CA GLU A 314 -22.20 11.10 14.37
C GLU A 314 -23.13 11.22 13.16
N GLU A 315 -22.78 12.02 12.15
CA GLU A 315 -23.52 12.15 10.89
C GLU A 315 -23.74 10.81 10.16
N LYS A 316 -22.76 9.90 10.25
CA LYS A 316 -22.87 8.55 9.67
C LYS A 316 -23.81 7.70 10.51
N ILE A 317 -23.68 7.74 11.84
CA ILE A 317 -24.55 7.00 12.75
C ILE A 317 -26.03 7.38 12.53
N ILE A 318 -26.35 8.68 12.48
CA ILE A 318 -27.71 9.16 12.22
C ILE A 318 -28.24 8.62 10.89
N ALA A 319 -27.43 8.63 9.84
CA ALA A 319 -27.86 8.08 8.56
C ALA A 319 -28.05 6.56 8.56
N PHE A 320 -27.26 5.82 9.36
CA PHE A 320 -27.46 4.38 9.57
C PHE A 320 -28.83 4.12 10.20
N GLN A 321 -29.09 4.83 11.30
CA GLN A 321 -30.30 4.73 12.08
C GLN A 321 -31.52 5.05 11.21
N ASN A 322 -31.49 6.17 10.48
CA ASN A 322 -32.57 6.56 9.58
C ASN A 322 -32.84 5.52 8.47
N ALA A 323 -31.79 4.85 7.98
CA ALA A 323 -31.96 3.82 6.97
C ALA A 323 -32.63 2.56 7.54
N LEU A 324 -32.27 2.16 8.75
CA LEU A 324 -32.88 1.01 9.44
C LEU A 324 -34.29 1.30 9.97
N ASN A 325 -34.57 2.52 10.42
CA ASN A 325 -35.93 2.95 10.79
C ASN A 325 -36.91 2.87 9.61
N GLY A 326 -36.41 2.90 8.37
CA GLY A 326 -37.20 2.69 7.18
C GLY A 326 -37.67 1.25 6.93
N CYS A 327 -37.19 0.25 7.70
CA CYS A 327 -37.55 -1.17 7.54
C CYS A 327 -38.95 -1.52 8.06
N GLY A 328 -39.65 -0.61 8.74
CA GLY A 328 -40.93 -0.89 9.40
C GLY A 328 -40.74 -1.37 10.84
N ASP A 329 -41.45 -2.42 11.24
CA ASP A 329 -41.39 -2.94 12.61
C ASP A 329 -40.11 -3.75 12.90
N ARG A 330 -39.93 -4.13 14.18
CA ARG A 330 -38.75 -4.88 14.63
C ARG A 330 -38.57 -6.21 13.91
N ARG A 331 -39.66 -6.89 13.55
CA ARG A 331 -39.60 -8.20 12.88
C ARG A 331 -39.15 -8.03 11.42
N ALA A 332 -39.67 -7.02 10.73
CA ALA A 332 -39.26 -6.66 9.38
C ALA A 332 -37.80 -6.23 9.34
N MET A 333 -37.33 -5.46 10.33
CA MET A 333 -35.90 -5.11 10.46
C MET A 333 -35.03 -6.35 10.70
N ASP A 334 -35.40 -7.24 11.63
CA ASP A 334 -34.61 -8.45 11.91
C ASP A 334 -34.53 -9.38 10.69
N GLN A 335 -35.61 -9.50 9.91
CA GLN A 335 -35.60 -10.22 8.65
C GLN A 335 -34.67 -9.55 7.63
N THR A 336 -34.81 -8.23 7.43
CA THR A 336 -33.98 -7.45 6.50
C THR A 336 -32.48 -7.58 6.84
N LEU A 337 -32.13 -7.48 8.12
CA LEU A 337 -30.75 -7.69 8.59
C LEU A 337 -30.28 -9.12 8.28
N SER A 338 -31.13 -10.12 8.49
CA SER A 338 -30.78 -11.52 8.21
C SER A 338 -30.52 -11.77 6.73
N ASP A 339 -31.33 -11.19 5.84
CA ASP A 339 -31.23 -11.40 4.39
C ASP A 339 -30.00 -10.71 3.77
N ASN A 340 -29.52 -9.64 4.42
CA ASN A 340 -28.43 -8.80 3.95
C ASN A 340 -27.10 -9.01 4.69
N ILE A 341 -27.07 -9.80 5.77
CA ILE A 341 -25.82 -10.19 6.42
C ILE A 341 -25.20 -11.36 5.66
N ARG A 342 -23.97 -11.17 5.18
CA ARG A 342 -23.23 -12.16 4.38
C ARG A 342 -21.84 -12.43 4.98
N PRO A 343 -21.26 -13.62 4.78
CA PRO A 343 -19.84 -13.85 5.01
C PRO A 343 -18.99 -12.85 4.21
N TYR A 344 -17.88 -12.42 4.79
CA TYR A 344 -17.03 -11.37 4.24
C TYR A 344 -15.56 -11.77 4.34
N SER A 345 -14.86 -11.79 3.20
CA SER A 345 -13.40 -11.88 3.20
C SER A 345 -12.89 -10.51 3.67
N PHE A 346 -12.61 -10.41 4.97
CA PHE A 346 -12.45 -9.12 5.63
C PHE A 346 -10.98 -8.71 5.70
N ARG A 347 -10.13 -9.60 6.20
CA ARG A 347 -8.67 -9.48 6.25
C ARG A 347 -8.08 -10.86 5.92
N PRO A 348 -6.77 -10.98 5.63
CA PRO A 348 -6.15 -12.27 5.38
C PRO A 348 -6.44 -13.24 6.53
N PHE A 349 -6.94 -14.44 6.21
CA PHE A 349 -7.34 -15.47 7.19
C PHE A 349 -8.39 -15.06 8.24
N LEU A 350 -9.11 -13.95 8.03
CA LEU A 350 -10.21 -13.53 8.88
C LEU A 350 -11.48 -13.35 8.06
N THR A 351 -12.35 -14.35 8.15
CA THR A 351 -13.74 -14.21 7.70
C THR A 351 -14.56 -13.47 8.76
N SER A 352 -15.23 -12.40 8.34
CA SER A 352 -16.17 -11.62 9.16
C SER A 352 -17.59 -11.72 8.60
N ASN A 353 -18.51 -10.99 9.20
CA ASN A 353 -19.87 -10.82 8.68
C ASN A 353 -20.06 -9.36 8.31
N VAL A 354 -20.70 -9.12 7.18
CA VAL A 354 -20.94 -7.77 6.66
C VAL A 354 -22.43 -7.57 6.40
N LEU A 355 -22.96 -6.39 6.73
CA LEU A 355 -24.27 -5.95 6.29
C LEU A 355 -24.15 -5.35 4.87
N LEU A 356 -24.32 -6.17 3.84
CA LEU A 356 -24.28 -5.76 2.43
C LEU A 356 -25.67 -5.37 1.93
N TRP A 357 -26.27 -4.37 2.57
CA TRP A 357 -27.57 -3.86 2.16
C TRP A 357 -27.42 -2.67 1.20
N GLN A 358 -27.76 -2.90 -0.06
CA GLN A 358 -27.57 -1.94 -1.15
C GLN A 358 -28.19 -0.56 -0.87
N ASP A 359 -29.40 -0.50 -0.31
CA ASP A 359 -30.07 0.78 -0.05
C ASP A 359 -29.34 1.63 0.98
N VAL A 360 -28.88 1.01 2.07
CA VAL A 360 -28.09 1.71 3.11
C VAL A 360 -26.77 2.19 2.53
N LEU A 361 -26.09 1.32 1.79
CA LEU A 361 -24.76 1.62 1.27
C LEU A 361 -24.79 2.70 0.18
N MET A 362 -25.85 2.76 -0.65
CA MET A 362 -26.08 3.85 -1.62
C MET A 362 -26.37 5.19 -0.93
N LYS A 363 -27.11 5.20 0.19
CA LYS A 363 -27.29 6.41 1.00
C LYS A 363 -25.94 6.87 1.57
N TYR A 364 -25.15 5.93 2.07
CA TYR A 364 -23.83 6.20 2.66
C TYR A 364 -22.80 6.77 1.70
N SER A 365 -22.82 6.37 0.43
CA SER A 365 -21.91 6.91 -0.58
C SER A 365 -22.16 8.39 -0.89
N ARG A 366 -23.32 8.94 -0.49
CA ARG A 366 -23.70 10.35 -0.72
C ARG A 366 -23.47 11.27 0.47
N ILE A 367 -23.15 10.72 1.65
CA ILE A 367 -22.90 11.50 2.88
C ILE A 367 -21.45 11.97 2.89
N GLY A 368 -21.20 13.21 3.31
CA GLY A 368 -19.88 13.85 3.41
C GLY A 368 -18.74 12.96 3.92
N GLY A 369 -17.52 13.21 3.44
CA GLY A 369 -16.35 12.37 3.71
C GLY A 369 -16.33 11.05 2.93
N GLY A 370 -16.95 11.02 1.72
CA GLY A 370 -17.20 9.84 0.88
C GLY A 370 -16.05 8.84 0.78
N GLY A 371 -16.15 7.76 1.55
CA GLY A 371 -15.24 6.62 1.51
C GLY A 371 -15.92 5.30 1.12
N THR A 372 -17.25 5.18 1.24
CA THR A 372 -17.97 3.94 0.89
C THR A 372 -18.06 3.82 -0.63
N ARG A 373 -17.59 2.69 -1.17
CA ARG A 373 -17.64 2.38 -2.60
C ARG A 373 -18.14 0.95 -2.78
N LEU A 374 -19.45 0.84 -3.01
CA LEU A 374 -20.11 -0.37 -3.51
C LEU A 374 -19.47 -0.74 -4.85
N ARG A 375 -18.93 -1.94 -5.00
CA ARG A 375 -18.53 -2.50 -6.30
C ARG A 375 -19.67 -3.39 -6.80
N PRO A 376 -20.54 -2.93 -7.72
CA PRO A 376 -21.56 -3.79 -8.29
C PRO A 376 -20.97 -5.05 -8.93
N GLU A 377 -19.77 -4.94 -9.50
CA GLU A 377 -19.06 -6.03 -10.16
C GLU A 377 -18.70 -7.14 -9.18
N ILE A 378 -18.18 -6.78 -8.01
CA ILE A 378 -17.87 -7.73 -6.93
C ILE A 378 -19.15 -8.34 -6.35
N ILE A 379 -20.18 -7.51 -6.09
CA ILE A 379 -21.45 -7.98 -5.53
C ILE A 379 -22.10 -8.99 -6.47
N LYS A 380 -22.09 -8.71 -7.78
CA LYS A 380 -22.63 -9.59 -8.80
C LYS A 380 -21.80 -10.87 -8.92
N ALA A 381 -20.47 -10.77 -9.00
CA ALA A 381 -19.60 -11.94 -9.15
C ALA A 381 -19.74 -12.90 -7.96
N TYR A 382 -19.60 -12.42 -6.72
CA TYR A 382 -19.68 -13.26 -5.52
C TYR A 382 -21.12 -13.64 -5.11
N SER A 383 -22.15 -13.20 -5.85
CA SER A 383 -23.49 -13.79 -5.74
C SER A 383 -23.60 -15.17 -6.39
N ASP A 384 -22.66 -15.50 -7.29
CA ASP A 384 -22.50 -16.84 -7.86
C ASP A 384 -21.50 -17.65 -7.03
N GLN A 385 -21.91 -18.82 -6.56
CA GLN A 385 -21.09 -19.74 -5.76
C GLN A 385 -19.90 -20.31 -6.54
N ASN A 386 -19.88 -20.19 -7.87
CA ASN A 386 -18.77 -20.60 -8.71
C ASN A 386 -17.65 -19.55 -8.81
N THR A 387 -17.88 -18.34 -8.29
CA THR A 387 -16.85 -17.29 -8.27
C THR A 387 -15.86 -17.56 -7.16
N ILE A 388 -14.59 -17.61 -7.54
CA ILE A 388 -13.45 -17.60 -6.63
C ILE A 388 -12.46 -16.55 -7.12
N GLY A 389 -11.64 -16.04 -6.20
CA GLY A 389 -10.62 -15.08 -6.55
C GLY A 389 -9.62 -14.87 -5.43
N PHE A 390 -8.70 -13.95 -5.67
CA PHE A 390 -7.78 -13.46 -4.67
C PHE A 390 -7.65 -11.93 -4.76
N ALA A 391 -7.33 -11.32 -3.64
CA ALA A 391 -6.88 -9.94 -3.54
C ALA A 391 -5.36 -9.90 -3.75
N MET A 392 -4.88 -8.91 -4.50
CA MET A 392 -3.47 -8.63 -4.72
C MET A 392 -3.22 -7.13 -4.59
N ALA A 393 -2.13 -6.75 -3.93
CA ALA A 393 -1.66 -5.37 -3.95
C ALA A 393 -0.84 -5.06 -5.20
N HIS A 394 -1.13 -3.93 -5.85
CA HIS A 394 -0.32 -3.43 -6.98
C HIS A 394 0.94 -2.69 -6.54
N ALA A 395 1.06 -2.39 -5.25
CA ALA A 395 2.21 -1.71 -4.64
C ALA A 395 2.64 -2.42 -3.36
N PRO A 396 3.34 -3.57 -3.44
CA PRO A 396 3.78 -4.30 -2.26
C PRO A 396 4.67 -3.47 -1.33
N LYS A 397 5.46 -2.52 -1.86
CA LYS A 397 6.29 -1.60 -1.08
C LYS A 397 5.49 -0.64 -0.19
N ASP A 398 4.23 -0.39 -0.54
CA ASP A 398 3.33 0.38 0.32
C ASP A 398 2.83 -0.47 1.50
N LEU A 399 2.86 -1.80 1.42
CA LEU A 399 2.31 -2.66 2.47
C LEU A 399 3.25 -2.79 3.67
N ASN A 400 4.52 -3.07 3.40
CA ASN A 400 5.53 -3.47 4.38
C ASN A 400 6.92 -2.97 3.95
N PRO A 401 7.83 -2.64 4.90
CA PRO A 401 9.25 -2.34 4.63
C PRO A 401 10.03 -3.37 3.82
N THR A 402 9.62 -4.63 3.86
CA THR A 402 10.23 -5.72 3.07
C THR A 402 9.16 -6.41 2.24
N LEU A 403 9.56 -7.07 1.15
CA LEU A 403 8.64 -7.89 0.39
C LEU A 403 8.21 -9.08 1.24
N SER A 404 6.90 -9.25 1.38
CA SER A 404 6.27 -10.45 1.92
C SER A 404 5.10 -10.83 1.02
N GLN A 405 4.42 -11.95 1.29
CA GLN A 405 3.23 -12.35 0.55
C GLN A 405 2.24 -11.16 0.48
N PHE A 406 1.93 -10.71 -0.73
CA PHE A 406 1.06 -9.54 -0.98
C PHE A 406 -0.28 -9.92 -1.63
N VAL A 407 -0.68 -11.19 -1.45
CA VAL A 407 -1.94 -11.75 -1.89
C VAL A 407 -2.71 -12.44 -0.77
N SER A 408 -4.04 -12.48 -0.88
CA SER A 408 -4.93 -13.20 0.04
C SER A 408 -6.15 -13.73 -0.70
N PHE A 409 -6.57 -14.95 -0.38
CA PHE A 409 -7.65 -15.60 -1.10
C PHE A 409 -9.02 -15.03 -0.70
N CYS A 410 -9.99 -15.12 -1.60
CA CYS A 410 -11.33 -14.58 -1.42
C CYS A 410 -12.36 -15.65 -1.79
N TRP A 411 -12.88 -16.33 -0.77
CA TRP A 411 -14.04 -17.23 -0.91
C TRP A 411 -15.38 -16.50 -0.83
N TYR A 412 -15.39 -15.35 -0.15
CA TYR A 412 -16.57 -14.54 0.08
C TYR A 412 -16.35 -13.11 -0.45
N TYR A 413 -17.38 -12.27 -0.34
CA TYR A 413 -17.32 -10.85 -0.74
C TYR A 413 -16.06 -10.17 -0.15
N PRO A 414 -15.14 -9.65 -0.98
CA PRO A 414 -13.87 -9.11 -0.51
C PRO A 414 -13.91 -7.64 -0.14
N ASP A 415 -13.31 -7.33 1.01
CA ASP A 415 -13.03 -5.97 1.45
C ASP A 415 -11.87 -5.32 0.68
N ASN A 416 -11.91 -4.00 0.55
CA ASN A 416 -10.84 -3.24 -0.09
C ASN A 416 -9.54 -3.24 0.73
N ASP A 417 -9.60 -3.58 2.03
CA ASP A 417 -8.45 -3.76 2.91
C ASP A 417 -8.09 -5.26 3.14
N MET A 418 -8.45 -6.19 2.24
CA MET A 418 -7.82 -7.52 2.22
C MET A 418 -6.29 -7.44 2.09
N CYS A 419 -5.81 -6.45 1.34
CA CYS A 419 -4.46 -5.92 1.39
C CYS A 419 -4.46 -4.56 2.07
N ALA A 420 -3.50 -4.36 2.97
CA ALA A 420 -3.45 -3.18 3.84
C ALA A 420 -3.49 -1.86 3.07
N ARG A 421 -4.04 -0.84 3.73
CA ARG A 421 -4.20 0.54 3.21
C ARG A 421 -5.09 0.67 1.98
N GLY A 422 -5.99 -0.26 1.77
CA GLY A 422 -6.96 -0.17 0.69
C GLY A 422 -6.40 -0.54 -0.67
N ASN A 423 -5.31 -1.31 -0.70
CA ASN A 423 -4.59 -1.70 -1.92
C ASN A 423 -5.14 -2.99 -2.57
N SER A 424 -6.29 -3.51 -2.14
CA SER A 424 -6.80 -4.78 -2.67
C SER A 424 -7.37 -4.62 -4.07
N HIS A 425 -6.73 -5.26 -5.06
CA HIS A 425 -7.30 -5.52 -6.39
C HIS A 425 -7.71 -6.98 -6.47
N ILE A 426 -8.96 -7.21 -6.88
CA ILE A 426 -9.58 -8.54 -6.87
C ILE A 426 -9.51 -9.14 -8.28
N TYR A 427 -8.94 -10.33 -8.35
CA TYR A 427 -8.80 -11.16 -9.54
C TYR A 427 -9.67 -12.39 -9.37
N MET A 428 -10.56 -12.64 -10.34
CA MET A 428 -11.59 -13.68 -10.25
C MET A 428 -11.56 -14.57 -11.47
N ASN A 429 -12.01 -15.82 -11.35
CA ASN A 429 -12.14 -16.76 -12.47
C ASN A 429 -13.17 -16.29 -13.50
N GLN A 430 -14.20 -15.57 -13.06
CA GLN A 430 -15.27 -15.06 -13.91
C GLN A 430 -15.63 -13.61 -13.56
N TYR A 431 -16.12 -12.86 -14.54
CA TYR A 431 -16.46 -11.44 -14.41
C TYR A 431 -17.86 -11.15 -14.99
N PRO A 432 -18.61 -10.18 -14.43
CA PRO A 432 -19.88 -9.78 -15.00
C PRO A 432 -19.72 -9.16 -16.40
N ASN A 433 -20.50 -9.62 -17.37
CA ASN A 433 -20.55 -9.04 -18.70
C ASN A 433 -21.55 -7.85 -18.76
N GLY A 434 -21.51 -7.07 -19.84
CA GLY A 434 -22.39 -5.91 -20.03
C GLY A 434 -23.89 -6.23 -20.10
N GLN A 435 -24.27 -7.50 -20.23
CA GLN A 435 -25.64 -7.99 -20.27
C GLN A 435 -26.11 -8.58 -18.92
N GLY A 436 -25.25 -8.56 -17.89
CA GLY A 436 -25.55 -9.06 -16.54
C GLY A 436 -25.33 -10.55 -16.32
N GLY A 437 -24.78 -11.28 -17.29
CA GLY A 437 -24.30 -12.66 -17.14
C GLY A 437 -22.85 -12.73 -16.65
N MET A 438 -22.37 -13.94 -16.35
CA MET A 438 -20.96 -14.18 -16.01
C MET A 438 -20.23 -14.80 -17.19
N THR A 439 -18.99 -14.37 -17.44
CA THR A 439 -18.10 -14.96 -18.44
C THR A 439 -16.74 -15.25 -17.82
N SER A 440 -15.96 -16.15 -18.41
CA SER A 440 -14.56 -16.34 -18.01
C SER A 440 -13.84 -15.01 -18.01
N ASN A 441 -13.00 -14.80 -17.00
CA ASN A 441 -12.18 -13.61 -16.86
C ASN A 441 -10.70 -13.87 -17.17
N ILE A 442 -10.41 -15.06 -17.70
CA ILE A 442 -9.07 -15.46 -18.08
C ILE A 442 -8.89 -15.28 -19.59
N SER A 443 -7.70 -14.86 -20.01
CA SER A 443 -7.34 -14.74 -21.42
C SER A 443 -7.62 -16.04 -22.18
N PRO A 444 -8.27 -15.97 -23.36
CA PRO A 444 -8.52 -17.13 -24.21
C PRO A 444 -7.25 -17.94 -24.50
N LYS A 445 -6.11 -17.28 -24.73
CA LYS A 445 -4.82 -17.97 -24.98
C LYS A 445 -4.41 -18.88 -23.83
N ILE A 446 -4.56 -18.41 -22.59
CA ILE A 446 -4.22 -19.19 -21.39
C ILE A 446 -5.25 -20.29 -21.16
N ILE A 447 -6.53 -19.98 -21.34
CA ILE A 447 -7.61 -20.99 -21.26
C ILE A 447 -7.36 -22.12 -22.26
N ASP A 448 -7.10 -21.80 -23.53
CA ASP A 448 -6.88 -22.77 -24.58
C ASP A 448 -5.63 -23.63 -24.30
N ALA A 449 -4.54 -23.01 -23.84
CA ALA A 449 -3.33 -23.72 -23.44
C ALA A 449 -3.59 -24.71 -22.30
N VAL A 450 -4.25 -24.27 -21.22
CA VAL A 450 -4.54 -25.10 -20.06
C VAL A 450 -5.57 -26.17 -20.38
N SER A 451 -6.64 -25.85 -21.10
CA SER A 451 -7.67 -26.81 -21.52
C SER A 451 -7.10 -27.87 -22.47
N SER A 452 -6.25 -27.48 -23.43
CA SER A 452 -5.60 -28.45 -24.33
C SER A 452 -4.65 -29.38 -23.58
N MET A 453 -3.90 -28.85 -22.62
CA MET A 453 -2.96 -29.63 -21.80
C MET A 453 -3.66 -30.57 -20.82
N THR A 454 -4.79 -30.16 -20.24
CA THR A 454 -5.43 -30.88 -19.13
C THR A 454 -6.68 -31.67 -19.52
N GLY A 455 -7.35 -31.30 -20.62
CA GLY A 455 -8.67 -31.80 -21.01
C GLY A 455 -9.84 -31.18 -20.24
N MET A 456 -9.60 -30.12 -19.45
CA MET A 456 -10.63 -29.46 -18.64
C MET A 456 -11.56 -28.57 -19.47
N THR A 457 -12.80 -28.45 -19.02
CA THR A 457 -13.72 -27.41 -19.53
C THR A 457 -13.18 -26.01 -19.23
N GLU A 458 -13.60 -25.00 -19.97
CA GLU A 458 -13.20 -23.60 -19.74
C GLU A 458 -13.46 -23.15 -18.29
N THR A 459 -14.60 -23.53 -17.71
CA THR A 459 -14.96 -23.15 -16.34
C THR A 459 -14.04 -23.80 -15.30
N GLU A 460 -13.67 -25.07 -15.50
CA GLU A 460 -12.73 -25.78 -14.62
C GLU A 460 -11.31 -25.23 -14.75
N ALA A 461 -10.86 -24.99 -15.98
CA ALA A 461 -9.57 -24.38 -16.28
C ALA A 461 -9.46 -22.99 -15.62
N ALA A 462 -10.48 -22.13 -15.76
CA ALA A 462 -10.49 -20.81 -15.17
C ALA A 462 -10.34 -20.85 -13.63
N LYS A 463 -11.03 -21.77 -12.95
CA LYS A 463 -10.87 -21.96 -11.50
C LYS A 463 -9.46 -22.45 -11.14
N LYS A 464 -8.93 -23.42 -11.88
CA LYS A 464 -7.57 -23.96 -11.66
C LYS A 464 -6.49 -22.91 -11.87
N ILE A 465 -6.66 -22.03 -12.85
CA ILE A 465 -5.73 -20.92 -13.11
C ILE A 465 -5.73 -19.92 -11.95
N VAL A 466 -6.89 -19.62 -11.34
CA VAL A 466 -6.93 -18.77 -10.12
C VAL A 466 -6.09 -19.39 -8.99
N PHE A 467 -6.26 -20.68 -8.70
CA PHE A 467 -5.46 -21.35 -7.67
C PHE A 467 -3.97 -21.39 -8.02
N TYR A 468 -3.64 -21.65 -9.29
CA TYR A 468 -2.27 -21.67 -9.78
C TYR A 468 -1.58 -20.32 -9.59
N VAL A 469 -2.21 -19.23 -10.05
CA VAL A 469 -1.63 -17.87 -9.94
C VAL A 469 -1.50 -17.46 -8.47
N TYR A 470 -2.50 -17.76 -7.65
CA TYR A 470 -2.44 -17.53 -6.22
C TYR A 470 -1.28 -18.30 -5.57
N ALA A 471 -1.08 -19.57 -5.93
CA ALA A 471 0.04 -20.38 -5.44
C ALA A 471 1.36 -19.69 -5.75
N VAL A 472 1.65 -19.40 -7.02
CA VAL A 472 2.92 -18.77 -7.43
C VAL A 472 3.22 -17.52 -6.61
N MET A 473 2.21 -16.69 -6.32
CA MET A 473 2.39 -15.46 -5.51
C MET A 473 2.54 -15.70 -4.00
N CYS A 474 2.25 -16.91 -3.52
CA CYS A 474 2.54 -17.36 -2.17
C CYS A 474 3.94 -17.99 -2.02
N SER A 475 4.62 -18.35 -3.11
CA SER A 475 5.96 -18.97 -3.06
C SER A 475 7.01 -17.98 -2.57
N GLN A 476 7.76 -18.33 -1.52
CA GLN A 476 8.82 -17.48 -0.98
C GLN A 476 10.01 -17.41 -1.94
N VAL A 477 10.36 -18.51 -2.62
CA VAL A 477 11.45 -18.52 -3.60
C VAL A 477 11.15 -17.59 -4.77
N TYR A 478 9.89 -17.57 -5.26
CA TYR A 478 9.47 -16.61 -6.29
C TYR A 478 9.55 -15.16 -5.81
N LEU A 479 9.12 -14.87 -4.58
CA LEU A 479 9.20 -13.53 -4.01
C LEU A 479 10.66 -13.06 -3.87
N ASP A 480 11.56 -13.94 -3.44
CA ASP A 480 12.97 -13.62 -3.23
C ASP A 480 13.73 -13.42 -4.55
N ASP A 481 13.54 -14.31 -5.52
CA ASP A 481 14.22 -14.28 -6.83
C ASP A 481 13.82 -13.06 -7.67
N PHE A 482 12.56 -12.64 -7.54
CA PHE A 482 11.98 -11.54 -8.32
C PHE A 482 11.63 -10.32 -7.46
N GLU A 483 12.23 -10.18 -6.27
CA GLU A 483 11.96 -9.06 -5.37
C GLU A 483 12.14 -7.71 -6.07
N GLY A 484 13.17 -7.57 -6.90
CA GLY A 484 13.38 -6.35 -7.69
C GLY A 484 12.24 -6.01 -8.64
N ALA A 485 11.54 -7.00 -9.18
CA ALA A 485 10.40 -6.78 -10.06
C ALA A 485 9.08 -6.58 -9.29
N LEU A 486 8.99 -7.08 -8.06
CA LEU A 486 7.75 -7.16 -7.29
C LEU A 486 7.66 -6.11 -6.18
N PHE A 487 8.78 -5.78 -5.53
CA PHE A 487 8.84 -4.84 -4.42
C PHE A 487 8.92 -3.40 -4.89
N THR A 488 7.91 -3.00 -5.65
CA THR A 488 7.81 -1.66 -6.23
C THR A 488 6.65 -0.88 -5.63
N VAL A 489 6.73 0.43 -5.74
CA VAL A 489 5.57 1.32 -5.66
C VAL A 489 4.60 1.03 -6.80
N ASN A 490 3.37 1.55 -6.73
CA ASN A 490 2.37 1.36 -7.79
C ASN A 490 2.92 1.92 -9.12
N GLN A 491 2.92 1.09 -10.17
CA GLN A 491 3.33 1.45 -11.52
C GLN A 491 2.20 1.09 -12.47
N SER A 492 1.51 2.06 -13.06
CA SER A 492 0.26 1.82 -13.79
C SER A 492 0.40 0.82 -14.95
N ASP A 493 1.57 0.80 -15.60
CA ASP A 493 1.94 0.02 -16.78
C ASP A 493 2.68 -1.30 -16.48
N LYS A 494 3.10 -1.52 -15.22
CA LYS A 494 3.85 -2.73 -14.81
C LYS A 494 3.10 -3.48 -13.71
N ARG A 495 2.70 -4.72 -14.02
CA ARG A 495 2.06 -5.64 -13.08
C ARG A 495 2.96 -6.83 -12.80
N ALA A 496 2.78 -7.45 -11.63
CA ALA A 496 3.42 -8.72 -11.31
C ALA A 496 3.18 -9.73 -12.45
N ARG A 497 4.21 -10.49 -12.78
CA ARG A 497 4.18 -11.51 -13.83
C ARG A 497 4.42 -12.87 -13.23
N VAL A 498 3.65 -13.87 -13.63
CA VAL A 498 3.78 -15.24 -13.12
C VAL A 498 4.12 -16.20 -14.26
N PRO A 499 5.03 -17.17 -14.03
CA PRO A 499 5.27 -18.25 -14.99
C PRO A 499 3.99 -19.07 -15.15
N VAL A 500 3.62 -19.37 -16.40
CA VAL A 500 2.57 -20.36 -16.71
C VAL A 500 3.27 -21.56 -17.32
N VAL A 501 3.35 -22.68 -16.60
CA VAL A 501 4.02 -23.89 -17.11
C VAL A 501 3.18 -24.56 -18.20
N SER A 502 3.84 -25.13 -19.20
CA SER A 502 3.20 -25.94 -20.25
C SER A 502 3.25 -27.45 -19.96
N ASP A 503 3.79 -27.83 -18.80
CA ASP A 503 3.78 -29.20 -18.30
C ASP A 503 2.52 -29.46 -17.47
N LYS A 504 1.77 -30.50 -17.85
CA LYS A 504 0.48 -30.84 -17.24
C LYS A 504 0.60 -31.16 -15.76
N ASP A 505 1.55 -32.01 -15.40
CA ASP A 505 1.66 -32.53 -14.05
C ASP A 505 2.13 -31.43 -13.10
N LYS A 506 3.10 -30.61 -13.54
CA LYS A 506 3.54 -29.44 -12.79
C LYS A 506 2.45 -28.39 -12.63
N PHE A 507 1.66 -28.11 -13.68
CA PHE A 507 0.52 -27.20 -13.56
C PHE A 507 -0.48 -27.69 -12.51
N LEU A 508 -0.86 -28.98 -12.58
CA LEU A 508 -1.82 -29.57 -11.64
C LEU A 508 -1.29 -29.64 -10.21
N GLU A 509 0.00 -29.88 -10.03
CA GLU A 509 0.68 -29.88 -8.73
C GLU A 509 0.64 -28.49 -8.09
N ILE A 510 1.09 -27.46 -8.81
CA ILE A 510 1.09 -26.06 -8.33
C ILE A 510 -0.35 -25.59 -8.05
N ALA A 511 -1.28 -25.84 -8.98
CA ALA A 511 -2.69 -25.49 -8.79
C ALA A 511 -3.35 -26.26 -7.62
N GLY A 512 -2.91 -27.50 -7.38
CA GLY A 512 -3.34 -28.32 -6.26
C GLY A 512 -2.89 -27.75 -4.92
N ILE A 513 -1.61 -27.38 -4.81
CA ILE A 513 -1.08 -26.73 -3.61
C ILE A 513 -1.76 -25.37 -3.39
N GLY A 514 -1.92 -24.57 -4.45
CA GLY A 514 -2.66 -23.30 -4.39
C GLY A 514 -4.09 -23.44 -3.88
N ARG A 515 -4.79 -24.51 -4.27
CA ARG A 515 -6.11 -24.84 -3.75
C ARG A 515 -6.06 -25.18 -2.26
N ASN A 516 -5.09 -25.99 -1.83
CA ASN A 516 -4.95 -26.34 -0.42
C ASN A 516 -4.68 -25.11 0.45
N ILE A 517 -3.78 -24.21 -0.01
CA ILE A 517 -3.52 -22.92 0.65
C ILE A 517 -4.80 -22.09 0.70
N ALA A 518 -5.54 -21.98 -0.41
CA ALA A 518 -6.78 -21.22 -0.45
C ALA A 518 -7.83 -21.79 0.52
N GLU A 519 -8.00 -23.11 0.59
CA GLU A 519 -9.00 -23.77 1.45
C GLU A 519 -8.81 -23.45 2.95
N LEU A 520 -7.57 -23.15 3.38
CA LEU A 520 -7.27 -22.69 4.74
C LEU A 520 -7.99 -21.38 5.13
N GLU A 521 -8.36 -20.54 4.17
CA GLU A 521 -9.07 -19.27 4.43
C GLU A 521 -10.61 -19.43 4.51
N LYS A 522 -11.15 -20.64 4.32
CA LYS A 522 -12.59 -20.90 4.46
C LYS A 522 -13.03 -20.82 5.92
N ALA A 523 -14.23 -20.26 6.15
CA ALA A 523 -14.77 -20.06 7.50
C ALA A 523 -15.10 -21.37 8.23
N ASP A 524 -15.33 -22.45 7.48
CA ASP A 524 -15.66 -23.79 7.95
C ASP A 524 -14.49 -24.77 7.85
N PHE A 525 -13.26 -24.28 7.58
CA PHE A 525 -12.08 -25.14 7.56
C PHE A 525 -11.74 -25.65 8.97
N GLU A 526 -11.56 -26.97 9.08
CA GLU A 526 -11.13 -27.62 10.33
C GLU A 526 -9.66 -28.06 10.19
N PRO A 527 -8.74 -27.46 10.97
CA PRO A 527 -7.32 -27.76 10.85
C PRO A 527 -6.92 -29.04 11.58
N GLU A 528 -5.83 -29.64 11.11
CA GLU A 528 -5.10 -30.64 11.88
C GLU A 528 -4.35 -29.97 13.04
N ASN A 529 -4.28 -30.64 14.20
CA ASN A 529 -3.57 -30.13 15.37
C ASN A 529 -2.05 -30.33 15.26
N ILE A 530 -1.43 -29.72 14.26
CA ILE A 530 0.00 -29.88 13.96
C ILE A 530 0.93 -29.18 14.97
N LEU A 531 0.41 -28.21 15.73
CA LEU A 531 1.13 -27.55 16.83
C LEU A 531 0.99 -28.31 18.15
N GLY A 532 0.23 -29.40 18.19
CA GLY A 532 0.14 -30.29 19.35
C GLY A 532 -0.53 -29.68 20.57
N PHE A 533 -1.48 -28.76 20.38
CA PHE A 533 -2.18 -28.11 21.49
C PHE A 533 -3.04 -29.10 22.29
N ASP A 534 -3.03 -28.98 23.61
CA ASP A 534 -4.07 -29.52 24.47
C ASP A 534 -5.27 -28.55 24.49
N TYR A 535 -6.22 -28.79 23.58
CA TYR A 535 -7.40 -27.96 23.42
C TYR A 535 -8.24 -27.89 24.70
N GLU A 536 -8.41 -29.02 25.39
CA GLU A 536 -9.27 -29.09 26.57
C GLU A 536 -8.65 -28.26 27.71
N MET A 537 -7.36 -28.45 27.98
CA MET A 537 -6.63 -27.69 29.00
C MET A 537 -6.68 -26.18 28.71
N LEU A 538 -6.35 -25.77 27.49
CA LEU A 538 -6.31 -24.35 27.12
C LEU A 538 -7.69 -23.70 27.15
N MET A 539 -8.74 -24.40 26.70
CA MET A 539 -10.12 -23.91 26.81
C MET A 539 -10.58 -23.80 28.26
N GLN A 540 -10.16 -24.71 29.15
CA GLN A 540 -10.50 -24.65 30.58
C GLN A 540 -9.75 -23.53 31.32
N SER A 541 -8.61 -23.07 30.80
CA SER A 541 -7.84 -21.98 31.39
C SER A 541 -8.52 -20.61 31.32
N ILE A 542 -9.51 -20.44 30.44
CA ILE A 542 -10.26 -19.17 30.25
C ILE A 542 -11.15 -18.87 31.48
N PRO A 543 -10.88 -17.77 32.21
CA PRO A 543 -11.73 -17.35 33.33
C PRO A 543 -13.11 -16.86 32.86
N SER A 544 -14.12 -16.98 33.73
CA SER A 544 -15.40 -16.27 33.52
C SER A 544 -15.17 -14.76 33.50
N GLY A 545 -15.82 -14.03 32.59
CA GLY A 545 -15.66 -12.59 32.50
C GLY A 545 -14.40 -12.11 31.76
N PHE A 546 -13.61 -13.01 31.16
CA PHE A 546 -12.35 -12.64 30.51
C PHE A 546 -12.58 -11.71 29.31
N ARG A 547 -12.08 -10.48 29.40
CA ARG A 547 -12.19 -9.46 28.34
C ARG A 547 -10.85 -9.28 27.66
N LEU A 548 -10.61 -10.06 26.61
CA LEU A 548 -9.35 -10.02 25.86
C LEU A 548 -9.03 -8.59 25.40
N LYS A 549 -7.83 -8.12 25.73
CA LYS A 549 -7.26 -6.86 25.27
C LYS A 549 -6.23 -7.10 24.17
N ASN A 550 -6.21 -6.22 23.17
CA ASN A 550 -5.16 -6.21 22.17
C ASN A 550 -3.98 -5.35 22.65
N VAL A 551 -2.94 -5.99 23.20
CA VAL A 551 -1.77 -5.29 23.75
C VAL A 551 -0.70 -5.02 22.68
N THR A 552 0.15 -4.02 22.93
CA THR A 552 1.21 -3.63 21.99
C THR A 552 2.23 -4.74 21.75
N HIS A 553 2.50 -5.59 22.74
CA HIS A 553 3.47 -6.68 22.65
C HIS A 553 2.83 -7.99 23.15
N PRO A 554 2.06 -8.70 22.31
CA PRO A 554 1.36 -9.91 22.71
C PRO A 554 2.25 -11.17 22.63
N PHE A 555 3.55 -11.03 22.34
CA PHE A 555 4.45 -12.16 22.15
C PHE A 555 5.61 -12.13 23.14
N ASP A 556 5.97 -13.30 23.68
CA ASP A 556 7.26 -13.58 24.31
C ASP A 556 8.07 -14.41 23.30
N SER A 557 8.90 -13.72 22.51
CA SER A 557 9.68 -14.35 21.44
C SER A 557 10.77 -15.28 21.96
N ASP A 558 11.29 -15.05 23.18
CA ASP A 558 12.34 -15.89 23.75
C ASP A 558 11.80 -17.26 24.15
N LYS A 559 10.52 -17.33 24.53
CA LYS A 559 9.83 -18.57 24.93
C LYS A 559 8.88 -19.12 23.87
N GLU A 560 8.77 -18.47 22.72
CA GLU A 560 7.79 -18.81 21.68
C GLU A 560 6.33 -18.85 22.21
N LEU A 561 5.92 -17.81 22.94
CA LEU A 561 4.58 -17.72 23.52
C LEU A 561 3.78 -16.55 22.95
N LEU A 562 2.50 -16.78 22.72
CA LEU A 562 1.45 -15.78 22.60
C LEU A 562 0.79 -15.56 23.97
N LEU A 563 0.72 -14.31 24.40
CA LEU A 563 0.20 -13.86 25.69
C LEU A 563 -1.19 -13.24 25.52
N LEU A 564 -2.22 -13.95 25.97
CA LEU A 564 -3.60 -13.45 25.99
C LEU A 564 -3.88 -12.82 27.36
N THR A 565 -4.34 -11.58 27.39
CA THR A 565 -4.58 -10.88 28.67
C THR A 565 -5.83 -10.01 28.67
N ASP A 566 -6.45 -9.86 29.84
CA ASP A 566 -7.48 -8.84 30.12
C ASP A 566 -6.91 -7.62 30.89
N GLY A 567 -5.60 -7.61 31.12
CA GLY A 567 -4.86 -6.64 31.93
C GLY A 567 -4.70 -7.03 33.40
N THR A 568 -5.31 -8.12 33.85
CA THR A 568 -5.15 -8.67 35.21
C THR A 568 -4.63 -10.11 35.21
N LYS A 569 -5.14 -10.93 34.30
CA LYS A 569 -4.68 -12.32 34.09
C LYS A 569 -4.04 -12.43 32.72
N THR A 570 -3.07 -13.33 32.62
CA THR A 570 -2.40 -13.68 31.37
C THR A 570 -2.46 -15.18 31.18
N ILE A 571 -2.77 -15.60 29.96
CA ILE A 571 -2.81 -16.99 29.52
C ILE A 571 -1.75 -17.13 28.43
N GLU A 572 -0.87 -18.11 28.60
CA GLU A 572 0.23 -18.39 27.70
C GLU A 572 -0.18 -19.49 26.72
N VAL A 573 0.03 -19.26 25.42
CA VAL A 573 -0.26 -20.21 24.35
C VAL A 573 1.01 -20.36 23.52
N TYR A 574 1.44 -21.59 23.23
CA TYR A 574 2.59 -21.82 22.37
C TYR A 574 2.35 -21.22 20.97
N CYS A 575 3.33 -20.47 20.47
CA CYS A 575 3.29 -19.81 19.17
C CYS A 575 4.72 -19.68 18.63
N PRO A 576 5.13 -20.53 17.66
CA PRO A 576 6.46 -20.49 17.06
C PRO A 576 6.86 -19.11 16.53
N LEU A 577 8.16 -18.82 16.54
CA LEU A 577 8.69 -17.55 16.04
C LEU A 577 8.29 -17.21 14.60
N SER A 578 8.14 -18.22 13.74
CA SER A 578 7.71 -18.07 12.35
C SER A 578 6.31 -17.43 12.27
N LEU A 579 5.35 -18.00 13.01
CA LEU A 579 3.98 -17.49 13.11
C LEU A 579 3.89 -16.10 13.72
N GLN A 580 4.71 -15.81 14.75
CA GLN A 580 4.75 -14.48 15.36
C GLN A 580 5.18 -13.38 14.37
N ARG A 581 5.95 -13.74 13.33
CA ARG A 581 6.50 -12.81 12.34
C ARG A 581 5.72 -12.84 11.02
N LEU A 582 4.75 -13.73 10.89
CA LEU A 582 3.99 -13.93 9.66
C LEU A 582 3.25 -12.65 9.23
N ASN A 583 3.62 -12.14 8.06
CA ASN A 583 2.99 -10.96 7.47
C ASN A 583 2.40 -11.30 6.11
N ILE A 584 1.07 -11.18 6.00
CA ILE A 584 0.34 -11.45 4.77
C ILE A 584 -0.42 -10.20 4.37
N SER A 585 -0.23 -9.77 3.13
CA SER A 585 -0.86 -8.59 2.53
C SER A 585 -0.71 -7.32 3.38
N GLY A 586 0.43 -7.16 4.05
CA GLY A 586 0.74 -6.02 4.92
C GLY A 586 0.19 -6.13 6.34
N TYR A 587 -0.33 -7.28 6.75
CA TYR A 587 -0.88 -7.52 8.07
C TYR A 587 -0.09 -8.55 8.87
N ASP A 588 0.23 -8.21 10.12
CA ASP A 588 0.44 -9.20 11.17
C ASP A 588 -0.91 -9.90 11.42
N VAL A 589 -1.03 -11.14 10.96
CA VAL A 589 -2.30 -11.86 10.92
C VAL A 589 -2.78 -12.29 12.32
N ILE A 590 -1.89 -12.42 13.28
CA ILE A 590 -2.25 -12.78 14.66
C ILE A 590 -2.66 -11.52 15.43
N LYS A 591 -1.76 -10.54 15.59
CA LYS A 591 -1.98 -9.36 16.42
C LYS A 591 -2.87 -8.33 15.75
N ALA A 592 -2.54 -7.93 14.52
CA ALA A 592 -3.21 -6.81 13.86
C ALA A 592 -4.57 -7.20 13.25
N VAL A 593 -4.80 -8.51 13.08
CA VAL A 593 -6.04 -9.05 12.51
C VAL A 593 -6.80 -9.87 13.56
N TRP A 594 -6.36 -11.09 13.90
CA TRP A 594 -7.16 -12.00 14.71
C TRP A 594 -7.43 -11.45 16.13
N LEU A 595 -6.39 -11.10 16.89
CA LEU A 595 -6.51 -10.57 18.25
C LEU A 595 -7.24 -9.24 18.27
N LYS A 596 -6.96 -8.34 17.30
CA LYS A 596 -7.63 -7.05 17.19
C LYS A 596 -9.15 -7.21 17.12
N PHE A 597 -9.63 -7.97 16.15
CA PHE A 597 -11.07 -8.07 15.88
C PHE A 597 -11.82 -9.02 16.82
N ASN A 598 -11.11 -9.86 17.58
CA ASN A 598 -11.66 -10.68 18.66
C ASN A 598 -11.43 -10.08 20.06
N SER A 599 -10.78 -8.92 20.17
CA SER A 599 -10.65 -8.19 21.45
C SER A 599 -11.96 -7.54 21.87
N TYR A 600 -12.11 -7.25 23.16
CA TYR A 600 -13.34 -6.71 23.73
C TYR A 600 -13.75 -5.37 23.07
N ASP A 601 -12.80 -4.50 22.73
CA ASP A 601 -13.07 -3.18 22.13
C ASP A 601 -13.73 -3.30 20.74
N PHE A 602 -13.50 -4.42 20.04
CA PHE A 602 -14.07 -4.67 18.70
C PHE A 602 -15.25 -5.65 18.73
N ALA A 603 -15.19 -6.68 19.57
CA ALA A 603 -16.19 -7.74 19.65
C ALA A 603 -17.32 -7.45 20.65
N HIS A 604 -17.08 -6.57 21.62
CA HIS A 604 -18.00 -6.16 22.69
C HIS A 604 -18.67 -7.34 23.43
N CYS A 605 -17.94 -8.44 23.58
CA CYS A 605 -18.34 -9.63 24.33
C CYS A 605 -17.13 -10.27 25.02
N GLU A 606 -17.40 -11.07 26.05
CA GLU A 606 -16.38 -11.85 26.73
C GLU A 606 -15.74 -12.86 25.77
N PHE A 607 -14.44 -13.08 25.94
CA PHE A 607 -13.68 -14.08 25.22
C PHE A 607 -13.91 -15.43 25.88
N ALA A 608 -14.69 -16.29 25.24
CA ALA A 608 -15.16 -17.54 25.82
C ALA A 608 -14.30 -18.74 25.42
N LYS A 609 -14.58 -19.91 26.00
CA LYS A 609 -13.91 -21.18 25.65
C LYS A 609 -13.93 -21.49 24.15
N ASN A 610 -15.03 -21.19 23.47
CA ASN A 610 -15.14 -21.39 22.03
C ASN A 610 -14.28 -20.40 21.23
N ASP A 611 -14.04 -19.19 21.74
CA ASP A 611 -13.11 -18.24 21.11
C ASP A 611 -11.66 -18.70 21.27
N MET A 612 -11.31 -19.33 22.41
CA MET A 612 -10.02 -20.02 22.56
C MET A 612 -9.87 -21.16 21.55
N LYS A 613 -10.86 -22.03 21.37
CA LYS A 613 -10.82 -23.07 20.33
C LYS A 613 -10.52 -22.47 18.95
N ARG A 614 -11.24 -21.40 18.57
CA ARG A 614 -11.06 -20.71 17.29
C ARG A 614 -9.67 -20.09 17.14
N LEU A 615 -9.04 -19.66 18.23
CA LEU A 615 -7.64 -19.19 18.21
C LEU A 615 -6.69 -20.35 17.93
N LEU A 616 -6.84 -21.46 18.63
CA LEU A 616 -5.98 -22.64 18.45
C LEU A 616 -6.12 -23.22 17.05
N ASP A 617 -7.35 -23.28 16.54
CA ASP A 617 -7.62 -23.65 15.14
C ASP A 617 -6.90 -22.67 14.20
N PHE A 618 -7.05 -21.36 14.40
CA PHE A 618 -6.38 -20.36 13.58
C PHE A 618 -4.85 -20.48 13.60
N LEU A 619 -4.22 -20.74 14.76
CA LEU A 619 -2.78 -20.95 14.87
C LEU A 619 -2.33 -22.20 14.10
N ASN A 620 -3.10 -23.30 14.17
CA ASN A 620 -2.84 -24.49 13.36
C ASN A 620 -3.02 -24.21 11.85
N ILE A 621 -4.03 -23.41 11.46
CA ILE A 621 -4.27 -23.01 10.08
C ILE A 621 -3.05 -22.28 9.49
N ILE A 622 -2.52 -21.28 10.19
CA ILE A 622 -1.35 -20.53 9.68
C ILE A 622 -0.06 -21.37 9.72
N ALA A 623 0.07 -22.34 10.63
CA ALA A 623 1.16 -23.32 10.59
C ALA A 623 1.04 -24.30 9.41
N MET A 624 -0.19 -24.68 9.01
CA MET A 624 -0.42 -25.48 7.81
C MET A 624 -0.11 -24.68 6.54
N HIS A 625 -0.39 -23.38 6.55
CA HIS A 625 -0.01 -22.46 5.47
C HIS A 625 1.51 -22.48 5.24
N GLU A 626 2.33 -22.33 6.28
CA GLU A 626 3.80 -22.40 6.18
C GLU A 626 4.26 -23.72 5.52
N LYS A 627 3.73 -24.86 5.96
CA LYS A 627 4.06 -26.17 5.36
C LYS A 627 3.68 -26.29 3.88
N TYR A 628 2.55 -25.73 3.47
CA TYR A 628 2.15 -25.75 2.07
C TYR A 628 3.00 -24.81 1.22
N VAL A 629 3.44 -23.68 1.77
CA VAL A 629 4.38 -22.77 1.10
C VAL A 629 5.76 -23.42 0.94
N GLU A 630 6.28 -24.09 1.97
CA GLU A 630 7.53 -24.87 1.88
C GLU A 630 7.47 -25.90 0.75
N LYS A 631 6.38 -26.68 0.70
CA LYS A 631 6.17 -27.65 -0.38
C LYS A 631 6.05 -26.98 -1.75
N LEU A 632 5.38 -25.82 -1.82
CA LEU A 632 5.26 -25.07 -3.06
C LEU A 632 6.63 -24.61 -3.56
N ASP A 633 7.49 -24.14 -2.68
CA ASP A 633 8.82 -23.65 -3.01
C ASP A 633 9.70 -24.73 -3.64
N GLU A 634 9.63 -25.98 -3.14
CA GLU A 634 10.29 -27.14 -3.75
C GLU A 634 9.83 -27.38 -5.20
N VAL A 635 8.55 -27.16 -5.49
CA VAL A 635 7.96 -27.34 -6.82
C VAL A 635 8.27 -26.15 -7.74
N MET A 636 8.34 -24.94 -7.18
CA MET A 636 8.57 -23.70 -7.92
C MET A 636 10.03 -23.51 -8.32
N ALA A 637 11.00 -23.89 -7.48
CA ALA A 637 12.42 -23.74 -7.77
C ALA A 637 12.83 -24.19 -9.19
N PRO A 638 12.54 -25.42 -9.66
CA PRO A 638 12.91 -25.85 -11.02
C PRO A 638 12.19 -25.06 -12.13
N VAL A 639 11.01 -24.50 -11.87
CA VAL A 639 10.30 -23.63 -12.83
C VAL A 639 11.07 -22.32 -12.99
N LEU A 640 11.52 -21.72 -11.88
CA LEU A 640 12.24 -20.45 -11.88
C LEU A 640 13.68 -20.58 -12.42
N GLU A 641 14.28 -21.76 -12.26
CA GLU A 641 15.56 -22.13 -12.88
C GLU A 641 15.45 -22.39 -14.40
N GLY A 642 14.23 -22.42 -14.95
CA GLY A 642 13.99 -22.65 -16.37
C GLY A 642 14.09 -24.12 -16.81
N LEU A 643 14.00 -25.06 -15.86
CA LEU A 643 14.01 -26.50 -16.13
C LEU A 643 12.64 -27.02 -16.58
N VAL A 644 11.58 -26.24 -16.35
CA VAL A 644 10.21 -26.56 -16.77
C VAL A 644 9.79 -25.64 -17.91
N PRO A 645 9.26 -26.15 -19.03
CA PRO A 645 8.83 -25.33 -20.15
C PRO A 645 7.62 -24.46 -19.77
N LEU A 646 7.59 -23.25 -20.33
CA LEU A 646 6.54 -22.26 -20.09
C LEU A 646 5.65 -22.09 -21.32
N VAL A 647 4.38 -21.78 -21.10
CA VAL A 647 3.51 -21.16 -22.09
C VAL A 647 4.05 -19.74 -22.32
N GLU A 648 4.73 -19.52 -23.45
CA GLU A 648 5.37 -18.23 -23.69
C GLU A 648 4.33 -17.13 -23.94
N ASN A 649 4.55 -15.98 -23.30
CA ASN A 649 3.83 -14.76 -23.62
C ASN A 649 4.45 -14.15 -24.87
N GLU A 650 4.04 -14.63 -26.05
CA GLU A 650 4.38 -13.98 -27.32
C GLU A 650 3.74 -12.57 -27.32
N ASN A 651 4.59 -11.55 -27.16
CA ASN A 651 4.25 -10.15 -27.41
C ASN A 651 4.41 -9.83 -28.89
#